data_AF-A0A5P8M7H7-F1
#
_entry.id   AF-A0A5P8M7H7-F1
#
_cell.length_a   1.000
_cell.length_b   1.000
_cell.length_c   1.000
_cell.angle_alpha   90.00
_cell.angle_beta   90.00
_cell.angle_gamma   90.00
#
_symmetry.space_group_name_H-M   'P 1'
#
loop_
_entity.id
_entity.type
_entity.pdbx_description
1 polymer ?
#
loop_
_entity_poly.entity_id
_entity_poly.type
_entity_poly.pdbx_seq_one_letter_code
_entity_poly.pdbx_strand_id
1 'polypeptide(L)'
;MFGNKVHHVLHKVHKRWLVVGITALALGLTTTLTTAKAADTVSINYVSGYSVAVWQRANGVQATSKKLPTGTRWASYGAVQQGDNGFYLNVGGDQWIDSNYADLAGENSSQELRGVVTIQYVPGYGIAVWNSASGDRQIVRRAVLRHGTQWQVYRRAVVNGRTWYNLGGNQWIDGGFAKLTAQQYRGSKTYQSGGPTVIKPTEPTKPAPSTPIVQKVSYRVVTRDQYGTIVSTRIYEGNIGDTITIGAAGIDGYTLNDGSTKTIRLSADSGQNDIDFMYTRNTPSNPNQGSYVPPAVTQQYVNYRILAVDDQGQPIQGYIPTTGSSLPRAAINAPTIPGYTVSGARTINVGVNGGDVKFIYTKDAVKDVSYTIKAVDEQGAEIPGTDSGSQSGQPGATISAPSVTGYTVTGASTAPIPATGGAIIFKYTKNTPTTPATVTYQIKAVDEQEQPITAYTAQDTSGKPGDSITAPTIPGYTIQGSSTAQIPATGGPITFKYTKNEPAPVSYTIKIVDEQGNPITGYPDQTGQGAPGTPIPVPPVTGYTIKTPTTATVPAAGGVVTFTYTQDAPAVTTVKYTIAYVDEDKQPITTTNPASGEGKVGDPISALPIPGYTAPTETQTLKSDTTAVTFVYKKDAVTPATVNYTIAYVDKDGNTITTNKPTSGSGQVGDSISAPDIDGYTATAETAKQTLAAETTKITYIYTKNPAATVKYTIEYLDQANNQAITTSELTSGEGKVGDPVNAPNIAGYTATAETAKQTLAANTTKITYIYTKNPAATVKYTIEYLDQVNKQAITTSEPASGEGKAGDPVSAPNIDGYTVTAATAQQTLAADTVKITYIYGSRIFGVGKYFHSKSTRPFLITKKGI
;
A
#
# COMPACT_ATOMS: atom_id res chain seq x y z
N MET A 1 20.81 -18.47 -50.67
CA MET A 1 21.72 -18.40 -49.50
C MET A 1 20.91 -18.65 -48.24
N PHE A 2 21.52 -19.35 -47.27
CA PHE A 2 21.11 -19.75 -45.91
C PHE A 2 19.73 -19.37 -45.31
N GLY A 3 19.18 -20.33 -44.57
CA GLY A 3 18.17 -20.13 -43.52
C GLY A 3 18.28 -21.21 -42.42
N ASN A 4 17.55 -21.04 -41.30
CA ASN A 4 17.11 -22.04 -40.28
C ASN A 4 16.43 -21.25 -39.12
N LYS A 5 15.17 -21.52 -38.72
CA LYS A 5 14.69 -22.48 -37.67
C LYS A 5 15.49 -22.39 -36.35
N VAL A 6 14.88 -22.25 -35.15
CA VAL A 6 14.16 -23.32 -34.40
C VAL A 6 13.41 -22.79 -33.13
N HIS A 7 12.14 -23.21 -32.94
CA HIS A 7 11.35 -23.55 -31.72
C HIS A 7 10.94 -22.61 -30.55
N HIS A 8 9.71 -22.89 -30.07
CA HIS A 8 9.08 -22.50 -28.80
C HIS A 8 9.71 -23.15 -27.55
N VAL A 9 9.48 -22.54 -26.37
CA VAL A 9 8.88 -23.25 -25.21
C VAL A 9 7.84 -22.36 -24.52
N LEU A 10 6.63 -22.88 -24.31
CA LEU A 10 5.56 -22.28 -23.52
C LEU A 10 5.43 -23.04 -22.20
N HIS A 11 5.56 -22.39 -21.03
CA HIS A 11 5.31 -23.06 -19.74
C HIS A 11 4.19 -22.38 -18.93
N LYS A 12 3.01 -23.02 -18.97
CA LYS A 12 2.01 -22.88 -17.90
C LYS A 12 2.61 -23.42 -16.60
N VAL A 13 2.43 -22.70 -15.49
CA VAL A 13 2.45 -23.30 -14.15
C VAL A 13 1.29 -22.76 -13.33
N HIS A 14 0.36 -23.63 -12.94
CA HIS A 14 -0.65 -23.33 -11.93
C HIS A 14 -0.10 -23.67 -10.55
N LYS A 15 -0.09 -22.71 -9.62
CA LYS A 15 -0.08 -22.95 -8.16
C LYS A 15 -0.98 -21.86 -7.56
N ARG A 16 -2.25 -22.12 -7.21
CA ARG A 16 -2.71 -22.96 -6.08
C ARG A 16 -1.87 -22.71 -4.82
N TRP A 17 -2.31 -21.75 -4.01
CA TRP A 17 -1.91 -21.65 -2.62
C TRP A 17 -2.70 -22.68 -1.81
N LEU A 18 -2.01 -23.65 -1.22
CA LEU A 18 -2.56 -24.53 -0.19
C LEU A 18 -1.81 -24.21 1.11
N VAL A 19 -2.57 -24.04 2.20
CA VAL A 19 -2.01 -23.88 3.55
C VAL A 19 -1.66 -25.26 4.10
N VAL A 20 -0.36 -25.54 4.30
CA VAL A 20 0.14 -26.58 5.21
C VAL A 20 1.41 -26.05 5.88
N GLY A 21 1.48 -26.14 7.20
CA GLY A 21 2.66 -25.70 7.96
C GLY A 21 3.81 -26.70 7.86
N ILE A 22 5.05 -26.19 7.93
CA ILE A 22 6.26 -26.99 8.10
C ILE A 22 6.94 -26.51 9.38
N THR A 23 6.96 -27.36 10.40
CA THR A 23 7.91 -27.22 11.51
C THR A 23 9.30 -27.59 11.00
N ALA A 24 10.15 -26.58 10.79
CA ALA A 24 11.57 -26.77 10.56
C ALA A 24 12.35 -26.10 11.70
N LEU A 25 13.20 -26.86 12.39
CA LEU A 25 14.22 -26.28 13.25
C LEU A 25 15.20 -25.50 12.36
N ALA A 26 15.18 -24.18 12.50
CA ALA A 26 16.27 -23.29 12.12
C ALA A 26 16.47 -22.32 13.29
N LEU A 27 17.71 -21.87 13.52
CA LEU A 27 17.99 -20.79 14.47
C LEU A 27 17.43 -19.48 13.91
N GLY A 28 16.13 -19.28 14.10
CA GLY A 28 15.38 -18.14 13.62
C GLY A 28 15.61 -16.94 14.55
N LEU A 29 16.23 -15.89 14.00
CA LEU A 29 16.09 -14.54 14.53
C LEU A 29 14.59 -14.22 14.64
N THR A 30 14.07 -14.22 15.86
CA THR A 30 12.72 -13.71 16.14
C THR A 30 12.75 -12.19 16.02
N THR A 31 12.62 -11.69 14.79
CA THR A 31 12.36 -10.27 14.54
C THR A 31 10.99 -9.93 15.09
N THR A 32 10.97 -9.39 16.31
CA THR A 32 9.78 -8.76 16.89
C THR A 32 9.45 -7.52 16.06
N LEU A 33 8.57 -7.69 15.07
CA LEU A 33 7.96 -6.60 14.32
C LEU A 33 7.15 -5.74 15.29
N THR A 34 7.74 -4.64 15.76
CA THR A 34 7.02 -3.60 16.48
C THR A 34 6.07 -2.90 15.52
N THR A 35 4.83 -3.40 15.48
CA THR A 35 3.75 -2.78 14.72
C THR A 35 3.46 -1.40 15.28
N ALA A 36 3.72 -0.36 14.48
CA ALA A 36 3.23 0.98 14.79
C ALA A 36 1.71 0.93 14.98
N LYS A 37 1.19 1.68 15.96
CA LYS A 37 -0.26 1.78 16.15
C LYS A 37 -0.86 2.58 15.00
N ALA A 38 -1.91 2.05 14.37
CA ALA A 38 -2.68 2.79 13.37
C ALA A 38 -3.25 4.07 14.00
N ALA A 39 -3.08 5.21 13.33
CA ALA A 39 -3.69 6.48 13.70
C ALA A 39 -5.18 6.47 13.35
N ASP A 40 -5.50 6.00 12.13
CA ASP A 40 -6.85 6.00 11.56
C ASP A 40 -7.17 4.65 10.89
N THR A 41 -8.45 4.39 10.61
CA THR A 41 -8.88 3.30 9.73
C THR A 41 -9.62 3.88 8.52
N VAL A 42 -9.20 3.49 7.32
CA VAL A 42 -9.65 4.08 6.06
C VAL A 42 -10.29 3.03 5.14
N SER A 43 -11.35 3.41 4.44
CA SER A 43 -12.08 2.54 3.49
C SER A 43 -11.93 3.06 2.07
N ILE A 44 -11.54 2.22 1.11
CA ILE A 44 -11.30 2.64 -0.28
C ILE A 44 -12.63 2.85 -1.05
N ASN A 45 -12.83 4.03 -1.64
CA ASN A 45 -14.14 4.52 -2.12
C ASN A 45 -14.21 4.86 -3.63
N TYR A 46 -13.43 4.15 -4.44
CA TYR A 46 -13.38 4.33 -5.89
C TYR A 46 -14.54 3.59 -6.61
N VAL A 47 -14.47 3.43 -7.93
CA VAL A 47 -15.50 2.74 -8.72
C VAL A 47 -15.52 1.24 -8.38
N SER A 48 -16.72 0.68 -8.19
CA SER A 48 -16.93 -0.74 -7.90
C SER A 48 -16.26 -1.62 -8.96
N GLY A 49 -15.43 -2.58 -8.52
CA GLY A 49 -14.61 -3.43 -9.40
C GLY A 49 -13.22 -2.90 -9.72
N TYR A 50 -12.93 -1.62 -9.41
CA TYR A 50 -11.60 -1.02 -9.61
C TYR A 50 -10.82 -0.89 -8.30
N SER A 51 -9.53 -0.57 -8.43
CA SER A 51 -8.58 -0.40 -7.32
C SER A 51 -7.80 0.92 -7.46
N VAL A 52 -7.41 1.51 -6.33
CA VAL A 52 -6.57 2.73 -6.28
C VAL A 52 -5.09 2.37 -6.29
N ALA A 53 -4.24 3.22 -6.86
CA ALA A 53 -2.79 3.02 -6.87
C ALA A 53 -2.15 3.35 -5.51
N VAL A 54 -1.07 2.64 -5.17
CA VAL A 54 -0.24 2.93 -3.99
C VAL A 54 1.08 3.55 -4.46
N TRP A 55 1.46 4.67 -3.87
CA TRP A 55 2.64 5.47 -4.20
C TRP A 55 3.77 5.25 -3.20
N GLN A 56 5.02 5.33 -3.64
CA GLN A 56 6.17 5.19 -2.74
C GLN A 56 6.38 6.45 -1.88
N ARG A 57 5.89 7.61 -2.32
CA ARG A 57 6.05 8.91 -1.64
C ARG A 57 4.73 9.66 -1.53
N ALA A 58 4.63 10.53 -0.51
CA ALA A 58 3.45 11.35 -0.19
C ALA A 58 3.26 12.56 -1.14
N ASN A 59 3.52 12.38 -2.43
CA ASN A 59 3.46 13.42 -3.46
C ASN A 59 2.92 12.92 -4.81
N GLY A 60 2.38 11.70 -4.89
CA GLY A 60 1.86 11.13 -6.13
C GLY A 60 2.92 10.82 -7.19
N VAL A 61 4.19 10.73 -6.80
CA VAL A 61 5.31 10.36 -7.69
C VAL A 61 5.79 8.95 -7.33
N GLN A 62 6.28 8.19 -8.34
CA GLN A 62 6.69 6.79 -8.23
C GLN A 62 5.56 5.86 -7.74
N ALA A 63 4.68 5.48 -8.68
CA ALA A 63 3.67 4.46 -8.44
C ALA A 63 4.34 3.10 -8.18
N THR A 64 3.91 2.42 -7.13
CA THR A 64 4.29 1.02 -6.90
C THR A 64 3.44 0.09 -7.78
N SER A 65 3.81 -1.19 -7.86
CA SER A 65 2.98 -2.21 -8.50
C SER A 65 1.72 -2.59 -7.69
N LYS A 66 1.56 -2.06 -6.48
CA LYS A 66 0.45 -2.38 -5.58
C LYS A 66 -0.78 -1.50 -5.85
N LYS A 67 -1.96 -2.09 -5.69
CA LYS A 67 -3.25 -1.40 -5.76
C LYS A 67 -4.18 -1.89 -4.65
N LEU A 68 -5.01 -1.01 -4.11
CA LEU A 68 -5.99 -1.35 -3.06
C LEU A 68 -7.40 -1.43 -3.66
N PRO A 69 -8.11 -2.58 -3.61
CA PRO A 69 -9.44 -2.70 -4.18
C PRO A 69 -10.49 -1.84 -3.47
N THR A 70 -11.46 -1.32 -4.22
CA THR A 70 -12.62 -0.60 -3.69
C THR A 70 -13.38 -1.45 -2.67
N GLY A 71 -13.79 -0.84 -1.56
CA GLY A 71 -14.48 -1.51 -0.45
C GLY A 71 -13.55 -2.17 0.58
N THR A 72 -12.23 -2.26 0.32
CA THR A 72 -11.27 -2.74 1.33
C THR A 72 -11.02 -1.69 2.41
N ARG A 73 -10.70 -2.16 3.63
CA ARG A 73 -10.38 -1.33 4.80
C ARG A 73 -8.92 -1.51 5.18
N TRP A 74 -8.24 -0.41 5.49
CA TRP A 74 -6.81 -0.37 5.78
C TRP A 74 -6.53 0.47 7.03
N ALA A 75 -5.47 0.10 7.75
CA ALA A 75 -4.88 0.98 8.75
C ALA A 75 -4.19 2.16 8.03
N SER A 76 -4.37 3.36 8.56
CA SER A 76 -3.56 4.53 8.20
C SER A 76 -2.67 4.91 9.38
N TYR A 77 -1.40 5.21 9.10
CA TYR A 77 -0.38 5.56 10.09
C TYR A 77 -0.10 7.07 10.15
N GLY A 78 -0.96 7.87 9.52
CA GLY A 78 -0.89 9.33 9.47
C GLY A 78 -0.93 9.87 8.04
N ALA A 79 -0.95 11.19 7.89
CA ALA A 79 -1.14 11.86 6.62
C ALA A 79 -0.18 13.05 6.40
N VAL A 80 0.12 13.34 5.13
CA VAL A 80 0.83 14.56 4.71
C VAL A 80 -0.12 15.41 3.88
N GLN A 81 -0.16 16.72 4.16
CA GLN A 81 -0.90 17.69 3.36
C GLN A 81 -0.05 18.18 2.18
N GLN A 82 -0.62 18.19 0.97
CA GLN A 82 0.04 18.58 -0.28
C GLN A 82 -0.57 19.88 -0.81
N GLY A 83 -0.29 21.01 -0.12
CA GLY A 83 -0.88 22.31 -0.45
C GLY A 83 -2.40 22.25 -0.52
N ASP A 84 -2.99 22.78 -1.60
CA ASP A 84 -4.43 22.74 -1.87
C ASP A 84 -4.92 21.41 -2.48
N ASN A 85 -4.01 20.49 -2.84
CA ASN A 85 -4.35 19.22 -3.49
C ASN A 85 -4.80 18.11 -2.51
N GLY A 86 -5.05 18.44 -1.24
CA GLY A 86 -5.54 17.51 -0.22
C GLY A 86 -4.44 16.70 0.48
N PHE A 87 -4.78 15.51 0.98
CA PHE A 87 -3.89 14.70 1.82
C PHE A 87 -3.47 13.38 1.14
N TYR A 88 -2.24 12.95 1.40
CA TYR A 88 -1.76 11.59 1.17
C TYR A 88 -1.70 10.82 2.49
N LEU A 89 -2.34 9.65 2.53
CA LEU A 89 -2.48 8.77 3.71
C LEU A 89 -1.41 7.68 3.66
N ASN A 90 -0.65 7.48 4.74
CA ASN A 90 0.28 6.37 4.86
C ASN A 90 -0.45 5.07 5.22
N VAL A 91 -0.30 4.02 4.43
CA VAL A 91 -0.91 2.69 4.67
C VAL A 91 0.12 1.61 5.06
N GLY A 92 1.36 2.00 5.34
CA GLY A 92 2.40 1.17 5.96
C GLY A 92 3.77 1.28 5.29
N GLY A 93 4.77 1.81 6.00
CA GLY A 93 6.11 2.06 5.43
C GLY A 93 6.06 3.09 4.29
N ASP A 94 6.82 2.87 3.22
CA ASP A 94 6.82 3.73 2.02
C ASP A 94 5.62 3.44 1.10
N GLN A 95 4.40 3.52 1.65
CA GLN A 95 3.15 3.25 0.91
C GLN A 95 2.11 4.31 1.23
N TRP A 96 1.73 5.07 0.20
CA TRP A 96 0.87 6.23 0.30
C TRP A 96 -0.31 6.15 -0.67
N ILE A 97 -1.49 6.60 -0.25
CA ILE A 97 -2.68 6.71 -1.12
C ILE A 97 -3.27 8.12 -1.04
N ASP A 98 -3.87 8.58 -2.14
CA ASP A 98 -4.59 9.85 -2.16
C ASP A 98 -5.93 9.72 -1.38
N SER A 99 -6.12 10.61 -0.39
CA SER A 99 -7.32 10.69 0.46
C SER A 99 -8.61 10.97 -0.31
N ASN A 100 -8.54 11.52 -1.52
CA ASN A 100 -9.71 11.69 -2.39
C ASN A 100 -10.42 10.37 -2.68
N TYR A 101 -9.72 9.23 -2.56
CA TYR A 101 -10.22 7.87 -2.82
C TYR A 101 -10.37 6.99 -1.56
N ALA A 102 -10.35 7.59 -0.37
CA ALA A 102 -10.51 6.87 0.89
C ALA A 102 -11.42 7.64 1.87
N ASP A 103 -12.11 6.94 2.78
CA ASP A 103 -12.90 7.54 3.86
C ASP A 103 -12.46 7.07 5.24
N LEU A 104 -12.36 8.01 6.18
CA LEU A 104 -12.05 7.74 7.57
C LEU A 104 -13.31 7.33 8.35
N ALA A 105 -13.13 6.57 9.43
CA ALA A 105 -14.24 6.05 10.24
C ALA A 105 -15.07 7.14 10.97
N GLY A 106 -14.61 8.38 11.04
CA GLY A 106 -15.27 9.49 11.74
C GLY A 106 -15.21 10.84 11.02
N GLU A 107 -14.92 10.86 9.71
CA GLU A 107 -14.88 12.13 8.97
C GLU A 107 -16.28 12.72 8.74
N ASN A 108 -16.30 14.07 8.71
CA ASN A 108 -17.29 14.86 8.00
C ASN A 108 -16.57 15.54 6.82
N SER A 109 -16.95 15.17 5.59
CA SER A 109 -16.30 15.63 4.36
C SER A 109 -17.30 15.88 3.23
N SER A 110 -16.88 16.66 2.23
CA SER A 110 -17.59 16.84 0.96
C SER A 110 -16.62 16.86 -0.21
N GLN A 111 -17.06 16.39 -1.38
CA GLN A 111 -16.32 16.50 -2.63
C GLN A 111 -17.27 16.52 -3.83
N GLU A 112 -16.85 17.18 -4.91
CA GLU A 112 -17.55 17.06 -6.19
C GLU A 112 -17.34 15.67 -6.79
N LEU A 113 -18.39 15.09 -7.34
CA LEU A 113 -18.35 13.75 -7.94
C LEU A 113 -19.41 13.66 -9.03
N ARG A 114 -18.98 13.63 -10.30
CA ARG A 114 -19.86 13.29 -11.43
C ARG A 114 -19.71 11.82 -11.76
N GLY A 115 -20.79 11.07 -11.68
CA GLY A 115 -20.78 9.62 -11.91
C GLY A 115 -22.16 9.01 -11.92
N VAL A 116 -22.21 7.68 -11.94
CA VAL A 116 -23.45 6.90 -11.87
C VAL A 116 -23.36 5.95 -10.68
N VAL A 117 -24.43 5.91 -9.87
CA VAL A 117 -24.59 4.92 -8.80
C VAL A 117 -25.75 3.99 -9.11
N THR A 118 -25.57 2.70 -8.81
CA THR A 118 -26.63 1.68 -8.87
C THR A 118 -27.16 1.41 -7.46
N ILE A 119 -28.48 1.42 -7.27
CA ILE A 119 -29.12 1.16 -5.98
C ILE A 119 -29.05 -0.33 -5.63
N GLN A 120 -28.29 -0.69 -4.59
CA GLN A 120 -28.23 -2.03 -4.03
C GLN A 120 -29.02 -2.08 -2.72
N TYR A 121 -30.23 -2.65 -2.79
CA TYR A 121 -31.15 -2.83 -1.67
C TYR A 121 -31.88 -4.17 -1.85
N VAL A 122 -32.93 -4.44 -1.08
CA VAL A 122 -33.77 -5.64 -1.25
C VAL A 122 -34.56 -5.56 -2.57
N PRO A 123 -34.54 -6.60 -3.43
CA PRO A 123 -35.38 -6.67 -4.62
C PRO A 123 -36.88 -6.45 -4.30
N GLY A 124 -37.58 -5.71 -5.16
CA GLY A 124 -38.97 -5.30 -4.94
C GLY A 124 -39.14 -4.03 -4.08
N TYR A 125 -38.14 -3.65 -3.30
CA TYR A 125 -38.14 -2.44 -2.46
C TYR A 125 -37.22 -1.35 -3.05
N GLY A 126 -37.12 -0.23 -2.34
CA GLY A 126 -36.22 0.87 -2.69
C GLY A 126 -35.90 1.76 -1.49
N ILE A 127 -35.00 2.73 -1.71
CA ILE A 127 -34.47 3.61 -0.66
C ILE A 127 -35.09 5.00 -0.72
N ALA A 128 -35.21 5.67 0.43
CA ALA A 128 -35.70 7.03 0.52
C ALA A 128 -34.68 8.06 0.01
N VAL A 129 -35.17 9.12 -0.63
CA VAL A 129 -34.40 10.34 -0.95
C VAL A 129 -34.57 11.37 0.17
N TRP A 130 -33.49 12.00 0.57
CA TRP A 130 -33.39 12.94 1.69
C TRP A 130 -33.05 14.35 1.23
N ASN A 131 -33.49 15.37 1.96
CA ASN A 131 -33.20 16.77 1.62
C ASN A 131 -31.73 17.18 1.92
N SER A 132 -31.06 16.44 2.81
CA SER A 132 -29.69 16.70 3.27
C SER A 132 -28.98 15.38 3.62
N ALA A 133 -27.64 15.41 3.62
CA ALA A 133 -26.79 14.37 4.19
C ALA A 133 -26.61 14.51 5.73
N SER A 134 -26.90 15.68 6.30
CA SER A 134 -26.74 15.98 7.74
C SER A 134 -27.76 15.24 8.62
N GLY A 135 -27.65 15.39 9.94
CA GLY A 135 -28.51 14.74 10.93
C GLY A 135 -30.00 15.12 10.81
N ASP A 136 -30.28 16.40 10.57
CA ASP A 136 -31.65 16.98 10.55
C ASP A 136 -32.42 16.72 9.25
N ARG A 137 -32.06 15.65 8.54
CA ARG A 137 -32.58 15.31 7.22
C ARG A 137 -34.04 14.85 7.26
N GLN A 138 -34.79 15.25 6.24
CA GLN A 138 -36.19 14.89 6.01
C GLN A 138 -36.35 14.19 4.66
N ILE A 139 -37.34 13.30 4.55
CA ILE A 139 -37.63 12.56 3.31
C ILE A 139 -38.28 13.50 2.28
N VAL A 140 -37.73 13.53 1.07
CA VAL A 140 -38.25 14.33 -0.04
C VAL A 140 -39.44 13.62 -0.69
N ARG A 141 -40.64 14.22 -0.62
CA ARG A 141 -41.83 13.90 -1.44
C ARG A 141 -42.26 12.41 -1.51
N ARG A 142 -41.93 11.58 -0.50
CA ARG A 142 -42.09 10.11 -0.54
C ARG A 142 -41.40 9.46 -1.77
N ALA A 143 -40.37 10.07 -2.33
CA ALA A 143 -39.63 9.52 -3.46
C ALA A 143 -38.79 8.31 -3.00
N VAL A 144 -38.97 7.18 -3.69
CA VAL A 144 -38.31 5.91 -3.39
C VAL A 144 -37.58 5.40 -4.63
N LEU A 145 -36.27 5.19 -4.52
CA LEU A 145 -35.45 4.68 -5.62
C LEU A 145 -35.35 3.15 -5.53
N ARG A 146 -35.97 2.46 -6.49
CA ARG A 146 -36.05 0.99 -6.51
C ARG A 146 -34.67 0.34 -6.64
N HIS A 147 -34.50 -0.85 -6.05
CA HIS A 147 -33.32 -1.67 -6.28
C HIS A 147 -33.05 -1.89 -7.79
N GLY A 148 -31.78 -1.87 -8.18
CA GLY A 148 -31.31 -2.06 -9.56
C GLY A 148 -31.32 -0.78 -10.40
N THR A 149 -32.03 0.28 -9.97
CA THR A 149 -32.05 1.55 -10.72
C THR A 149 -30.70 2.26 -10.65
N GLN A 150 -30.38 3.02 -11.71
CA GLN A 150 -29.15 3.77 -11.87
C GLN A 150 -29.43 5.27 -11.87
N TRP A 151 -28.62 6.05 -11.17
CA TRP A 151 -28.81 7.49 -10.98
C TRP A 151 -27.51 8.26 -11.16
N GLN A 152 -27.59 9.41 -11.84
CA GLN A 152 -26.47 10.35 -11.87
C GLN A 152 -26.25 10.96 -10.49
N VAL A 153 -24.98 11.13 -10.12
CA VAL A 153 -24.57 11.85 -8.91
C VAL A 153 -23.73 13.07 -9.30
N TYR A 154 -23.83 14.14 -8.51
CA TYR A 154 -23.12 15.41 -8.75
C TYR A 154 -22.15 15.78 -7.60
N ARG A 155 -22.45 15.32 -6.38
CA ARG A 155 -21.61 15.49 -5.20
C ARG A 155 -21.64 14.24 -4.33
N ARG A 156 -20.61 14.12 -3.50
CA ARG A 156 -20.49 13.10 -2.48
C ARG A 156 -20.14 13.76 -1.16
N ALA A 157 -20.76 13.29 -0.08
CA ALA A 157 -20.42 13.70 1.28
C ALA A 157 -20.17 12.45 2.13
N VAL A 158 -19.40 12.63 3.20
CA VAL A 158 -19.35 11.66 4.31
C VAL A 158 -19.78 12.42 5.56
N VAL A 159 -20.69 11.83 6.32
CA VAL A 159 -21.20 12.43 7.56
C VAL A 159 -21.11 11.38 8.67
N ASN A 160 -20.31 11.65 9.69
CA ASN A 160 -19.94 10.72 10.76
C ASN A 160 -19.50 9.35 10.21
N GLY A 161 -18.60 9.34 9.22
CA GLY A 161 -18.11 8.12 8.56
C GLY A 161 -19.10 7.42 7.61
N ARG A 162 -20.34 7.91 7.45
CA ARG A 162 -21.36 7.33 6.53
C ARG A 162 -21.39 8.11 5.22
N THR A 163 -21.28 7.40 4.09
CA THR A 163 -21.29 8.00 2.74
C THR A 163 -22.69 8.44 2.32
N TRP A 164 -22.78 9.57 1.62
CA TRP A 164 -23.99 10.09 0.97
C TRP A 164 -23.67 10.55 -0.45
N TYR A 165 -24.62 10.37 -1.38
CA TYR A 165 -24.54 10.85 -2.76
C TYR A 165 -25.65 11.84 -3.05
N ASN A 166 -25.32 12.94 -3.73
CA ASN A 166 -26.27 13.98 -4.15
C ASN A 166 -26.75 13.74 -5.59
N LEU A 167 -28.06 13.79 -5.80
CA LEU A 167 -28.74 13.56 -7.09
C LEU A 167 -29.16 14.87 -7.80
N GLY A 168 -28.72 16.02 -7.29
CA GLY A 168 -29.07 17.35 -7.81
C GLY A 168 -29.93 18.14 -6.81
N GLY A 169 -29.52 19.37 -6.51
CA GLY A 169 -30.18 20.23 -5.53
C GLY A 169 -30.23 19.59 -4.14
N ASN A 170 -31.36 19.75 -3.44
CA ASN A 170 -31.59 19.19 -2.11
C ASN A 170 -32.11 17.74 -2.20
N GLN A 171 -31.35 16.85 -2.83
CA GLN A 171 -31.67 15.42 -2.97
C GLN A 171 -30.44 14.56 -2.72
N TRP A 172 -30.50 13.74 -1.67
CA TRP A 172 -29.40 12.92 -1.17
C TRP A 172 -29.87 11.50 -0.90
N ILE A 173 -29.01 10.52 -1.18
CA ILE A 173 -29.25 9.11 -0.86
C ILE A 173 -28.09 8.54 -0.03
N ASP A 174 -28.42 7.56 0.81
CA ASP A 174 -27.48 6.85 1.66
C ASP A 174 -26.58 5.94 0.81
N GLY A 175 -25.27 6.21 0.84
CA GLY A 175 -24.27 5.44 0.10
C GLY A 175 -24.12 4.00 0.58
N GLY A 176 -24.62 3.65 1.77
CA GLY A 176 -24.69 2.26 2.23
C GLY A 176 -25.58 1.36 1.35
N PHE A 177 -26.49 1.95 0.57
CA PHE A 177 -27.39 1.24 -0.35
C PHE A 177 -27.13 1.59 -1.83
N ALA A 178 -25.98 2.17 -2.16
CA ALA A 178 -25.64 2.59 -3.51
C ALA A 178 -24.17 2.31 -3.84
N LYS A 179 -23.91 1.70 -5.00
CA LYS A 179 -22.55 1.47 -5.50
C LYS A 179 -22.24 2.41 -6.65
N LEU A 180 -21.12 3.13 -6.57
CA LEU A 180 -20.55 3.89 -7.68
C LEU A 180 -20.09 2.92 -8.77
N THR A 181 -20.79 2.89 -9.89
CA THR A 181 -20.54 1.99 -11.03
C THR A 181 -19.85 2.69 -12.20
N ALA A 182 -19.94 4.01 -12.28
CA ALA A 182 -19.14 4.82 -13.19
C ALA A 182 -18.73 6.15 -12.52
N GLN A 183 -17.54 6.66 -12.86
CA GLN A 183 -17.07 7.98 -12.45
C GLN A 183 -16.55 8.73 -13.69
N GLN A 184 -17.07 9.93 -13.93
CA GLN A 184 -16.61 10.84 -14.98
C GLN A 184 -15.61 11.86 -14.42
N TYR A 185 -15.90 12.39 -13.24
CA TYR A 185 -15.08 13.42 -12.58
C TYR A 185 -15.16 13.30 -11.05
N ARG A 186 -14.07 13.64 -10.37
CA ARG A 186 -13.99 13.79 -8.91
C ARG A 186 -13.13 15.01 -8.60
N GLY A 187 -13.64 15.91 -7.76
CA GLY A 187 -12.90 17.06 -7.24
C GLY A 187 -12.20 16.74 -5.90
N SER A 188 -11.34 17.66 -5.46
CA SER A 188 -10.64 17.58 -4.18
C SER A 188 -11.60 17.45 -2.99
N LYS A 189 -11.20 16.64 -2.01
CA LYS A 189 -11.97 16.39 -0.78
C LYS A 189 -11.76 17.51 0.24
N THR A 190 -12.83 18.20 0.62
CA THR A 190 -12.84 19.16 1.72
C THR A 190 -13.36 18.49 2.99
N TYR A 191 -12.66 18.69 4.11
CA TYR A 191 -13.03 18.15 5.41
C TYR A 191 -13.61 19.26 6.29
N GLN A 192 -14.83 19.07 6.79
CA GLN A 192 -15.41 19.95 7.80
C GLN A 192 -14.96 19.57 9.22
N SER A 193 -14.80 18.27 9.50
CA SER A 193 -14.22 17.78 10.76
C SER A 193 -13.75 16.32 10.62
N GLY A 194 -12.97 15.82 11.58
CA GLY A 194 -12.53 14.41 11.58
C GLY A 194 -11.67 14.05 10.35
N GLY A 195 -10.91 15.01 9.84
CA GLY A 195 -9.94 14.78 8.76
C GLY A 195 -8.72 13.97 9.22
N PRO A 196 -7.81 13.63 8.29
CA PRO A 196 -6.70 12.72 8.56
C PRO A 196 -5.75 13.23 9.64
N THR A 197 -5.25 12.32 10.48
CA THR A 197 -4.21 12.65 11.46
C THR A 197 -2.91 13.05 10.74
N VAL A 198 -2.66 14.36 10.62
CA VAL A 198 -1.45 14.86 9.97
C VAL A 198 -0.23 14.52 10.81
N ILE A 199 0.82 13.97 10.17
CA ILE A 199 2.12 13.81 10.83
C ILE A 199 2.78 15.18 11.01
N LYS A 200 2.49 15.79 12.16
CA LYS A 200 3.09 17.06 12.58
C LYS A 200 4.61 16.87 12.77
N PRO A 201 5.47 17.77 12.26
CA PRO A 201 6.88 17.76 12.60
C PRO A 201 7.03 18.06 14.10
N THR A 202 7.27 17.03 14.91
CA THR A 202 7.64 17.19 16.32
C THR A 202 9.14 17.44 16.44
N GLU A 203 9.47 18.53 17.12
CA GLU A 203 10.74 18.80 17.80
C GLU A 203 11.29 17.54 18.49
N PRO A 204 12.63 17.31 18.56
CA PRO A 204 13.20 15.97 18.77
C PRO A 204 13.05 15.43 20.21
N THR A 205 11.86 14.97 20.55
CA THR A 205 11.62 14.15 21.75
C THR A 205 12.05 12.70 21.50
N LYS A 206 13.32 12.43 21.79
CA LYS A 206 13.91 11.14 22.23
C LYS A 206 13.15 9.85 21.82
N PRO A 207 13.65 9.07 20.84
CA PRO A 207 13.04 7.78 20.51
C PRO A 207 13.18 6.75 21.64
N ALA A 208 12.09 6.05 21.92
CA ALA A 208 12.09 4.77 22.64
C ALA A 208 12.21 3.62 21.61
N PRO A 209 12.70 2.43 22.00
CA PRO A 209 13.76 1.76 21.24
C PRO A 209 13.27 1.12 19.94
N SER A 210 13.86 1.55 18.83
CA SER A 210 14.12 0.64 17.72
C SER A 210 15.04 -0.48 18.21
N THR A 211 14.89 -1.68 17.64
CA THR A 211 15.80 -2.82 17.89
C THR A 211 17.23 -2.32 17.63
N PRO A 212 18.13 -2.34 18.62
CA PRO A 212 19.37 -1.57 18.52
C PRO A 212 20.20 -2.08 17.35
N ILE A 213 20.67 -1.15 16.51
CA ILE A 213 21.91 -1.37 15.77
C ILE A 213 22.97 -1.53 16.85
N VAL A 214 23.38 -2.76 17.11
CA VAL A 214 24.25 -3.10 18.24
C VAL A 214 25.66 -2.61 17.93
N GLN A 215 25.88 -1.33 18.23
CA GLN A 215 27.14 -0.65 17.97
C GLN A 215 28.15 -1.12 19.02
N LYS A 216 29.05 -1.99 18.59
CA LYS A 216 30.10 -2.57 19.42
C LYS A 216 31.20 -1.56 19.72
N VAL A 217 31.77 -1.65 20.91
CA VAL A 217 32.96 -0.92 21.33
C VAL A 217 33.96 -1.87 21.95
N SER A 218 35.25 -1.59 21.75
CA SER A 218 36.32 -2.33 22.43
C SER A 218 36.49 -1.82 23.87
N TYR A 219 36.78 -2.74 24.79
CA TYR A 219 37.18 -2.42 26.17
C TYR A 219 38.43 -3.20 26.55
N ARG A 220 39.25 -2.65 27.45
CA ARG A 220 40.54 -3.23 27.85
C ARG A 220 40.47 -3.70 29.29
N VAL A 221 41.09 -4.84 29.58
CA VAL A 221 41.39 -5.30 30.94
C VAL A 221 42.90 -5.25 31.08
N VAL A 222 43.39 -4.32 31.91
CA VAL A 222 44.80 -4.01 32.08
C VAL A 222 45.23 -4.48 33.47
N THR A 223 46.27 -5.29 33.54
CA THR A 223 46.85 -5.69 34.82
C THR A 223 48.14 -4.93 35.06
N ARG A 224 48.28 -4.33 36.24
CA ARG A 224 49.43 -3.51 36.61
C ARG A 224 50.10 -4.05 37.86
N ASP A 225 51.40 -3.91 37.95
CA ASP A 225 52.12 -4.12 39.20
C ASP A 225 51.94 -2.92 40.16
N GLN A 226 52.43 -3.09 41.39
CA GLN A 226 52.42 -2.07 42.44
C GLN A 226 53.13 -0.75 42.09
N TYR A 227 53.86 -0.68 40.97
CA TYR A 227 54.52 0.52 40.47
C TYR A 227 53.79 1.14 39.26
N GLY A 228 52.63 0.59 38.88
CA GLY A 228 51.84 1.05 37.74
C GLY A 228 52.29 0.48 36.38
N THR A 229 53.32 -0.37 36.36
CA THR A 229 53.84 -1.01 35.15
C THR A 229 52.82 -1.99 34.62
N ILE A 230 52.49 -1.92 33.32
CA ILE A 230 51.55 -2.86 32.70
C ILE A 230 52.21 -4.25 32.60
N VAL A 231 51.64 -5.22 33.30
CA VAL A 231 52.06 -6.63 33.30
C VAL A 231 51.34 -7.39 32.18
N SER A 232 50.06 -7.07 31.92
CA SER A 232 49.29 -7.62 30.81
C SER A 232 48.19 -6.68 30.35
N THR A 233 47.67 -6.89 29.14
CA THR A 233 46.46 -6.23 28.64
C THR A 233 45.70 -7.24 27.78
N ARG A 234 44.41 -7.44 28.09
CA ARG A 234 43.47 -8.21 27.27
C ARG A 234 42.38 -7.28 26.75
N ILE A 235 41.83 -7.57 25.58
CA ILE A 235 40.89 -6.67 24.90
C ILE A 235 39.73 -7.49 24.40
N TYR A 236 38.54 -6.94 24.61
CA TYR A 236 37.26 -7.58 24.37
C TYR A 236 36.35 -6.61 23.63
N GLU A 237 35.30 -7.13 23.01
CA GLU A 237 34.20 -6.33 22.47
C GLU A 237 32.95 -6.52 23.33
N GLY A 238 32.23 -5.44 23.57
CA GLY A 238 30.88 -5.47 24.12
C GLY A 238 30.03 -4.39 23.45
N ASN A 239 28.74 -4.34 23.77
CA ASN A 239 27.85 -3.38 23.13
C ASN A 239 27.84 -2.07 23.92
N ILE A 240 27.77 -0.94 23.24
CA ILE A 240 27.72 0.37 23.92
C ILE A 240 26.47 0.40 24.83
N GLY A 241 26.70 0.74 26.10
CA GLY A 241 25.68 0.75 27.15
C GLY A 241 25.57 -0.53 27.98
N ASP A 242 26.20 -1.64 27.59
CA ASP A 242 26.25 -2.88 28.38
C ASP A 242 27.01 -2.68 29.69
N THR A 243 26.57 -3.36 30.74
CA THR A 243 27.31 -3.46 32.01
C THR A 243 28.09 -4.77 32.03
N ILE A 244 29.43 -4.66 31.98
CA ILE A 244 30.34 -5.79 31.95
C ILE A 244 30.99 -5.95 33.33
N THR A 245 30.91 -7.14 33.91
CA THR A 245 31.66 -7.53 35.11
C THR A 245 32.77 -8.48 34.72
N ILE A 246 34.02 -8.11 35.03
CA ILE A 246 35.21 -8.93 34.78
C ILE A 246 35.81 -9.36 36.12
N GLY A 247 36.20 -10.64 36.22
CA GLY A 247 37.02 -11.15 37.31
C GLY A 247 38.50 -10.87 37.08
N ALA A 248 39.22 -10.54 38.16
CA ALA A 248 40.67 -10.47 38.16
C ALA A 248 41.27 -11.83 37.74
N ALA A 249 42.22 -11.80 36.81
CA ALA A 249 42.91 -13.03 36.40
C ALA A 249 43.95 -13.45 37.46
N GLY A 250 44.10 -14.75 37.69
CA GLY A 250 45.29 -15.26 38.39
C GLY A 250 46.54 -15.03 37.54
N ILE A 251 47.61 -14.53 38.17
CA ILE A 251 48.91 -14.29 37.53
C ILE A 251 49.98 -14.94 38.39
N ASP A 252 50.68 -15.93 37.85
CA ASP A 252 51.74 -16.63 38.58
C ASP A 252 52.84 -15.66 39.04
N GLY A 253 53.23 -15.76 40.31
CA GLY A 253 54.20 -14.85 40.93
C GLY A 253 53.65 -13.47 41.34
N TYR A 254 52.34 -13.23 41.25
CA TYR A 254 51.70 -11.99 41.70
C TYR A 254 50.46 -12.25 42.56
N THR A 255 50.25 -11.42 43.58
CA THR A 255 49.03 -11.39 44.40
C THR A 255 48.18 -10.19 44.01
N LEU A 256 46.87 -10.37 43.91
CA LEU A 256 45.92 -9.28 43.62
C LEU A 256 45.79 -8.34 44.82
N ASN A 257 45.94 -7.03 44.60
CA ASN A 257 45.83 -5.98 45.62
C ASN A 257 44.55 -5.14 45.47
N ASP A 258 43.54 -5.70 44.82
CA ASP A 258 42.36 -5.00 44.33
C ASP A 258 41.12 -5.90 44.45
N GLY A 259 39.94 -5.38 44.16
CA GLY A 259 38.70 -6.17 44.13
C GLY A 259 38.82 -7.36 43.17
N SER A 260 38.36 -8.54 43.58
CA SER A 260 38.40 -9.77 42.77
C SER A 260 37.52 -9.71 41.51
N THR A 261 36.61 -8.75 41.44
CA THR A 261 35.86 -8.39 40.23
C THR A 261 35.75 -6.87 40.12
N LYS A 262 35.62 -6.37 38.89
CA LYS A 262 35.28 -4.97 38.58
C LYS A 262 34.18 -4.92 37.54
N THR A 263 33.30 -3.94 37.68
CA THR A 263 32.15 -3.73 36.80
C THR A 263 32.23 -2.35 36.18
N ILE A 264 32.14 -2.28 34.85
CA ILE A 264 32.01 -1.01 34.12
C ILE A 264 30.78 -1.04 33.22
N ARG A 265 30.27 0.14 32.87
CA ARG A 265 29.28 0.29 31.81
C ARG A 265 29.96 0.86 30.57
N LEU A 266 29.85 0.16 29.43
CA LEU A 266 30.60 0.51 28.23
C LEU A 266 30.11 1.82 27.63
N SER A 267 31.01 2.81 27.59
CA SER A 267 30.84 4.09 26.90
C SER A 267 31.04 3.92 25.39
N ALA A 268 30.46 4.82 24.59
CA ALA A 268 30.84 4.96 23.18
C ALA A 268 32.31 5.38 23.01
N ASP A 269 32.84 6.10 24.01
CA ASP A 269 34.23 6.53 24.07
C ASP A 269 35.14 5.36 24.48
N SER A 270 35.81 4.73 23.51
CA SER A 270 36.62 3.52 23.76
C SER A 270 37.79 3.75 24.72
N GLY A 271 38.25 5.00 24.86
CA GLY A 271 39.29 5.37 25.84
C GLY A 271 38.81 5.44 27.30
N GLN A 272 37.50 5.38 27.55
CA GLN A 272 36.92 5.33 28.91
C GLN A 272 36.59 3.91 29.37
N ASN A 273 36.79 2.91 28.51
CA ASN A 273 36.42 1.51 28.77
C ASN A 273 37.62 0.65 29.22
N ASP A 274 38.55 1.24 29.98
CA ASP A 274 39.69 0.51 30.56
C ASP A 274 39.35 0.05 31.99
N ILE A 275 39.60 -1.24 32.25
CA ILE A 275 39.42 -1.89 33.55
C ILE A 275 40.81 -2.26 34.08
N ASP A 276 41.34 -1.44 34.99
CA ASP A 276 42.62 -1.69 35.64
C ASP A 276 42.47 -2.57 36.89
N PHE A 277 43.33 -3.58 37.03
CA PHE A 277 43.52 -4.38 38.25
C PHE A 277 44.98 -4.27 38.72
N MET A 278 45.18 -3.93 40.00
CA MET A 278 46.51 -3.83 40.60
C MET A 278 46.95 -5.09 41.34
N TYR A 279 48.23 -5.47 41.19
CA TYR A 279 48.83 -6.65 41.80
C TYR A 279 50.18 -6.32 42.46
N THR A 280 50.47 -6.90 43.62
CA THR A 280 51.85 -6.95 44.16
C THR A 280 52.59 -8.14 43.59
N ARG A 281 53.88 -7.96 43.26
CA ARG A 281 54.74 -9.09 42.89
C ARG A 281 55.09 -9.86 44.16
N ASN A 282 54.85 -11.17 44.16
CA ASN A 282 55.22 -12.02 45.28
C ASN A 282 56.75 -12.07 45.39
N THR A 283 57.27 -11.80 46.57
CA THR A 283 58.71 -11.92 46.84
C THR A 283 59.14 -13.37 46.63
N PRO A 284 60.16 -13.65 45.80
CA PRO A 284 60.69 -15.00 45.69
C PRO A 284 61.20 -15.45 47.06
N SER A 285 60.86 -16.67 47.48
CA SER A 285 61.31 -17.28 48.75
C SER A 285 62.79 -17.71 48.72
N ASN A 286 63.61 -17.01 47.93
CA ASN A 286 65.04 -17.20 47.79
C ASN A 286 65.70 -15.82 47.50
N PRO A 287 66.53 -15.27 48.40
CA PRO A 287 67.15 -13.94 48.25
C PRO A 287 68.11 -13.77 47.06
N ASN A 288 68.48 -14.87 46.37
CA ASN A 288 69.57 -14.89 45.40
C ASN A 288 69.12 -15.00 43.93
N GLN A 289 67.88 -14.62 43.59
CA GLN A 289 67.46 -14.50 42.18
C GLN A 289 67.60 -13.04 41.73
N GLY A 290 68.52 -12.80 40.78
CA GLY A 290 68.95 -11.46 40.38
C GLY A 290 67.83 -10.54 39.89
N SER A 291 68.04 -9.23 40.05
CA SER A 291 67.06 -8.19 39.70
C SER A 291 66.64 -8.30 38.23
N TYR A 292 65.42 -8.79 38.00
CA TYR A 292 64.82 -8.86 36.67
C TYR A 292 64.53 -7.45 36.17
N VAL A 293 65.43 -6.92 35.35
CA VAL A 293 65.15 -5.77 34.48
C VAL A 293 64.18 -6.28 33.41
N PRO A 294 62.94 -5.78 33.34
CA PRO A 294 62.04 -6.16 32.25
C PRO A 294 62.70 -5.75 30.92
N PRO A 295 62.62 -6.60 29.87
CA PRO A 295 63.18 -6.24 28.57
C PRO A 295 62.55 -4.92 28.12
N ALA A 296 63.39 -3.98 27.67
CA ALA A 296 62.93 -2.69 27.18
C ALA A 296 61.94 -2.93 26.05
N VAL A 297 60.65 -2.68 26.32
CA VAL A 297 59.58 -2.94 25.36
C VAL A 297 59.74 -1.93 24.24
N THR A 298 60.31 -2.38 23.11
CA THR A 298 60.43 -1.59 21.89
C THR A 298 59.04 -1.35 21.33
N GLN A 299 58.46 -0.23 21.76
CA GLN A 299 57.14 0.23 21.38
C GLN A 299 57.11 0.54 19.88
N GLN A 300 56.57 -0.38 19.10
CA GLN A 300 56.42 -0.21 17.65
C GLN A 300 55.20 0.68 17.38
N TYR A 301 55.43 1.87 16.83
CA TYR A 301 54.36 2.82 16.48
C TYR A 301 53.70 2.41 15.16
N VAL A 302 52.40 2.70 15.03
CA VAL A 302 51.60 2.47 13.83
C VAL A 302 50.96 3.77 13.34
N ASN A 303 50.87 3.90 12.02
CA ASN A 303 50.36 5.10 11.37
C ASN A 303 48.85 5.00 11.14
N TYR A 304 48.13 6.09 11.40
CA TYR A 304 46.69 6.18 11.23
C TYR A 304 46.29 7.46 10.49
N ARG A 305 45.06 7.48 9.98
CA ARG A 305 44.44 8.62 9.32
C ARG A 305 43.08 8.89 9.91
N ILE A 306 42.81 10.15 10.26
CA ILE A 306 41.53 10.58 10.81
C ILE A 306 40.59 10.96 9.65
N LEU A 307 39.44 10.30 9.59
CA LEU A 307 38.36 10.60 8.65
C LEU A 307 37.18 11.20 9.42
N ALA A 308 36.70 12.37 8.98
CA ALA A 308 35.49 12.97 9.49
C ALA A 308 34.35 12.81 8.48
N VAL A 309 33.21 12.28 8.94
CA VAL A 309 32.04 12.03 8.09
C VAL A 309 30.74 12.50 8.72
N ASP A 310 29.70 12.67 7.90
CA ASP A 310 28.33 12.87 8.34
C ASP A 310 27.66 11.56 8.84
N ASP A 311 26.42 11.69 9.28
CA ASP A 311 25.57 10.59 9.78
C ASP A 311 25.24 9.53 8.72
N GLN A 312 25.34 9.88 7.43
CA GLN A 312 25.21 8.97 6.29
C GLN A 312 26.56 8.35 5.88
N GLY A 313 27.63 8.69 6.59
CA GLY A 313 28.98 8.16 6.41
C GLY A 313 29.79 8.80 5.28
N GLN A 314 29.32 9.91 4.69
CA GLN A 314 30.01 10.66 3.63
C GLN A 314 31.05 11.64 4.19
N PRO A 315 32.18 11.90 3.49
CA PRO A 315 33.19 12.87 3.94
C PRO A 315 32.63 14.28 4.15
N ILE A 316 32.99 14.92 5.26
CA ILE A 316 32.60 16.32 5.51
C ILE A 316 33.29 17.23 4.49
N GLN A 317 32.48 17.95 3.71
CA GLN A 317 32.97 18.84 2.66
C GLN A 317 33.90 19.92 3.22
N GLY A 318 35.14 19.96 2.73
CA GLY A 318 36.17 20.91 3.17
C GLY A 318 37.07 20.42 4.30
N TYR A 319 36.78 19.28 4.95
CA TYR A 319 37.71 18.67 5.90
C TYR A 319 38.82 17.90 5.18
N ILE A 320 40.08 18.17 5.52
CA ILE A 320 41.25 17.45 5.01
C ILE A 320 41.63 16.37 6.03
N PRO A 321 41.62 15.07 5.67
CA PRO A 321 42.07 13.99 6.54
C PRO A 321 43.48 14.20 7.08
N THR A 322 43.62 14.23 8.41
CA THR A 322 44.93 14.31 9.07
C THR A 322 45.52 12.93 9.29
N THR A 323 46.84 12.81 9.27
CA THR A 323 47.56 11.57 9.59
C THR A 323 48.38 11.73 10.86
N GLY A 324 48.62 10.62 11.55
CA GLY A 324 49.40 10.58 12.78
C GLY A 324 50.07 9.22 12.99
N SER A 325 50.91 9.14 14.01
CA SER A 325 51.53 7.90 14.46
C SER A 325 51.32 7.77 15.97
N SER A 326 50.95 6.58 16.43
CA SER A 326 50.75 6.30 17.86
C SER A 326 51.16 4.86 18.16
N LEU A 327 51.17 4.51 19.44
CA LEU A 327 51.14 3.10 19.81
C LEU A 327 49.86 2.45 19.25
N PRO A 328 49.92 1.16 18.85
CA PRO A 328 48.74 0.36 18.57
C PRO A 328 47.72 0.51 19.69
N ARG A 329 46.46 0.75 19.33
CA ARG A 329 45.32 0.82 20.28
C ARG A 329 45.34 2.03 21.23
N ALA A 330 46.18 3.04 20.99
CA ALA A 330 46.06 4.34 21.65
C ALA A 330 44.75 5.05 21.25
N ALA A 331 44.13 5.76 22.19
CA ALA A 331 42.90 6.54 21.96
C ALA A 331 43.23 7.87 21.25
N ILE A 332 42.55 8.14 20.14
CA ILE A 332 42.61 9.41 19.40
C ILE A 332 41.34 10.20 19.68
N ASN A 333 41.46 11.52 19.86
CA ASN A 333 40.34 12.42 20.04
C ASN A 333 39.74 12.84 18.70
N ALA A 334 38.42 13.01 18.65
CA ALA A 334 37.74 13.60 17.51
C ALA A 334 38.23 15.04 17.25
N PRO A 335 38.63 15.41 16.02
CA PRO A 335 39.00 16.79 15.71
C PRO A 335 37.79 17.74 15.79
N THR A 336 38.03 18.98 16.20
CA THR A 336 37.01 20.04 16.18
C THR A 336 36.83 20.56 14.75
N ILE A 337 35.59 20.57 14.26
CA ILE A 337 35.25 21.03 12.91
C ILE A 337 34.22 22.17 13.03
N PRO A 338 34.50 23.39 12.53
CA PRO A 338 33.57 24.51 12.66
C PRO A 338 32.21 24.23 12.01
N GLY A 339 31.13 24.41 12.76
CA GLY A 339 29.75 24.17 12.31
C GLY A 339 29.33 22.69 12.27
N TYR A 340 30.09 21.80 12.91
CA TYR A 340 29.77 20.38 13.03
C TYR A 340 30.11 19.85 14.44
N THR A 341 29.10 19.31 15.14
CA THR A 341 29.27 18.62 16.42
C THR A 341 29.49 17.13 16.21
N VAL A 342 30.45 16.53 16.94
CA VAL A 342 30.66 15.06 16.97
C VAL A 342 29.40 14.38 17.51
N SER A 343 28.77 13.54 16.70
CA SER A 343 27.55 12.80 17.05
C SER A 343 27.79 11.32 17.38
N GLY A 344 28.98 10.80 17.05
CA GLY A 344 29.45 9.48 17.48
C GLY A 344 30.37 9.51 18.71
N ALA A 345 31.26 8.52 18.81
CA ALA A 345 32.32 8.49 19.81
C ALA A 345 33.25 9.71 19.69
N ARG A 346 33.63 10.31 20.80
CA ARG A 346 34.60 11.41 20.91
C ARG A 346 36.04 10.90 21.00
N THR A 347 36.23 9.64 21.39
CA THR A 347 37.53 8.95 21.34
C THR A 347 37.43 7.59 20.66
N ILE A 348 38.40 7.26 19.81
CA ILE A 348 38.49 5.97 19.10
C ILE A 348 39.92 5.45 19.16
N ASN A 349 40.08 4.16 19.49
CA ASN A 349 41.39 3.50 19.60
C ASN A 349 41.93 3.09 18.21
N VAL A 350 43.20 3.36 17.93
CA VAL A 350 43.86 3.00 16.65
C VAL A 350 43.94 1.47 16.47
N GLY A 351 43.74 0.97 15.25
CA GLY A 351 43.89 -0.46 14.93
C GLY A 351 45.29 -1.01 15.24
N VAL A 352 45.41 -2.33 15.42
CA VAL A 352 46.71 -2.98 15.72
C VAL A 352 47.80 -2.72 14.69
N ASN A 353 47.40 -2.53 13.44
CA ASN A 353 48.27 -2.28 12.30
C ASN A 353 48.15 -0.83 11.80
N GLY A 354 47.56 0.07 12.60
CA GLY A 354 47.18 1.41 12.16
C GLY A 354 45.86 1.43 11.39
N GLY A 355 45.72 2.38 10.45
CA GLY A 355 44.58 2.47 9.53
C GLY A 355 43.67 3.70 9.73
N ASP A 356 42.47 3.65 9.15
CA ASP A 356 41.50 4.75 9.19
C ASP A 356 40.72 4.78 10.51
N VAL A 357 40.71 5.93 11.17
CA VAL A 357 39.94 6.24 12.37
C VAL A 357 38.79 7.17 11.97
N LYS A 358 37.55 6.67 12.00
CA LYS A 358 36.38 7.35 11.43
C LYS A 358 35.49 7.97 12.52
N PHE A 359 35.44 9.30 12.59
CA PHE A 359 34.55 10.06 13.47
C PHE A 359 33.30 10.53 12.72
N ILE A 360 32.14 10.44 13.38
CA ILE A 360 30.84 10.82 12.84
C ILE A 360 30.41 12.15 13.47
N TYR A 361 29.95 13.07 12.62
CA TYR A 361 29.50 14.41 12.98
C TYR A 361 28.09 14.67 12.47
N THR A 362 27.41 15.61 13.10
CA THR A 362 26.17 16.19 12.62
C THR A 362 26.40 17.68 12.41
N LYS A 363 25.94 18.22 11.28
CA LYS A 363 26.02 19.65 11.00
C LYS A 363 25.20 20.42 12.04
N ASP A 364 25.80 21.44 12.62
CA ASP A 364 25.15 22.21 13.67
C ASP A 364 23.90 22.90 13.11
N ALA A 365 22.76 22.68 13.77
CA ALA A 365 21.53 23.38 13.44
C ALA A 365 21.73 24.87 13.71
N VAL A 366 21.66 25.69 12.66
CA VAL A 366 21.63 27.16 12.80
C VAL A 366 20.35 27.51 13.53
N LYS A 367 20.47 27.79 14.82
CA LYS A 367 19.35 28.25 15.64
C LYS A 367 18.94 29.64 15.20
N ASP A 368 17.65 29.86 15.06
CA ASP A 368 17.12 31.21 14.90
C ASP A 368 17.53 32.07 16.10
N VAL A 369 17.87 33.33 15.82
CA VAL A 369 18.18 34.33 16.83
C VAL A 369 17.05 35.35 16.91
N SER A 370 16.85 35.89 18.10
CA SER A 370 15.85 36.93 18.32
C SER A 370 16.37 38.28 17.85
N TYR A 371 15.58 39.01 17.07
CA TYR A 371 15.93 40.35 16.58
C TYR A 371 14.76 41.32 16.69
N THR A 372 15.05 42.61 16.62
CA THR A 372 14.07 43.71 16.53
C THR A 372 14.49 44.65 15.41
N ILE A 373 13.54 45.37 14.82
CA ILE A 373 13.80 46.39 13.80
C ILE A 373 13.53 47.75 14.43
N LYS A 374 14.50 48.66 14.31
CA LYS A 374 14.40 50.05 14.77
C LYS A 374 14.60 51.01 13.61
N ALA A 375 13.70 51.96 13.47
CA ALA A 375 13.87 53.10 12.56
C ALA A 375 14.40 54.31 13.37
N VAL A 376 15.51 54.88 12.92
CA VAL A 376 16.10 56.09 13.52
C VAL A 376 16.23 57.21 12.49
N ASP A 377 16.20 58.45 12.94
CA ASP A 377 16.47 59.61 12.08
C ASP A 377 17.98 59.76 11.74
N GLU A 378 18.32 60.80 11.00
CA GLU A 378 19.70 61.09 10.58
C GLU A 378 20.66 61.31 11.76
N GLN A 379 20.13 61.80 12.89
CA GLN A 379 20.85 62.06 14.12
C GLN A 379 20.92 60.83 15.03
N GLY A 380 20.17 59.77 14.71
CA GLY A 380 20.16 58.49 15.42
C GLY A 380 19.09 58.38 16.52
N ALA A 381 18.13 59.30 16.57
CA ALA A 381 17.00 59.22 17.51
C ALA A 381 15.89 58.31 16.94
N GLU A 382 15.24 57.54 17.82
CA GLU A 382 14.20 56.57 17.43
C GLU A 382 12.92 57.27 16.94
N ILE A 383 12.37 56.79 15.83
CA ILE A 383 11.15 57.36 15.22
C ILE A 383 9.92 56.76 15.92
N PRO A 384 9.08 57.56 16.61
CA PRO A 384 7.98 57.03 17.42
C PRO A 384 7.00 56.15 16.65
N GLY A 385 6.62 55.01 17.23
CA GLY A 385 5.62 54.09 16.66
C GLY A 385 6.14 53.16 15.56
N THR A 386 7.46 53.01 15.40
CA THR A 386 8.08 52.19 14.35
C THR A 386 8.75 50.90 14.85
N ASP A 387 8.78 50.66 16.17
CA ASP A 387 9.39 49.46 16.75
C ASP A 387 8.69 48.18 16.27
N SER A 388 9.46 47.26 15.65
CA SER A 388 8.99 45.88 15.55
C SER A 388 9.25 45.16 16.88
N GLY A 389 8.19 44.59 17.46
CA GLY A 389 8.31 43.69 18.61
C GLY A 389 9.19 42.48 18.27
N SER A 390 9.71 41.80 19.29
CA SER A 390 10.71 40.72 19.13
C SER A 390 10.32 39.67 18.09
N GLN A 391 11.18 39.49 17.07
CA GLN A 391 11.04 38.58 15.95
C GLN A 391 12.11 37.48 16.01
N SER A 392 11.94 36.39 15.27
CA SER A 392 12.87 35.26 15.19
C SER A 392 13.31 35.02 13.75
N GLY A 393 14.58 34.72 13.52
CA GLY A 393 15.08 34.35 12.19
C GLY A 393 16.54 33.93 12.16
N GLN A 394 16.97 33.34 11.04
CA GLN A 394 18.33 32.80 10.91
C GLN A 394 19.39 33.89 10.79
N PRO A 395 20.50 33.81 11.55
CA PRO A 395 21.71 34.59 11.32
C PRO A 395 22.09 34.75 9.84
N GLY A 396 22.30 35.99 9.40
CA GLY A 396 22.68 36.32 8.03
C GLY A 396 21.53 36.45 7.03
N ALA A 397 20.28 36.10 7.38
CA ALA A 397 19.14 36.32 6.50
C ALA A 397 18.87 37.83 6.30
N THR A 398 18.58 38.25 5.07
CA THR A 398 18.41 39.66 4.72
C THR A 398 17.02 40.19 5.07
N ILE A 399 16.96 41.25 5.87
CA ILE A 399 15.74 41.99 6.22
C ILE A 399 15.73 43.33 5.47
N SER A 400 14.57 43.72 4.94
CA SER A 400 14.37 45.01 4.28
C SER A 400 13.93 46.09 5.27
N ALA A 401 14.33 47.33 5.01
CA ALA A 401 13.87 48.49 5.78
C ALA A 401 12.34 48.65 5.68
N PRO A 402 11.61 48.81 6.80
CA PRO A 402 10.17 49.06 6.77
C PRO A 402 9.84 50.43 6.16
N SER A 403 8.68 50.55 5.52
CA SER A 403 8.17 51.83 5.02
C SER A 403 7.65 52.69 6.17
N VAL A 404 8.23 53.89 6.35
CA VAL A 404 7.85 54.84 7.42
C VAL A 404 7.24 56.09 6.78
N THR A 405 5.95 56.35 7.04
CA THR A 405 5.22 57.47 6.43
C THR A 405 5.84 58.83 6.78
N GLY A 406 6.14 59.65 5.77
CA GLY A 406 6.76 60.97 5.94
C GLY A 406 8.28 60.96 6.08
N TYR A 407 8.91 59.80 5.91
CA TYR A 407 10.35 59.60 5.99
C TYR A 407 10.84 58.76 4.80
N THR A 408 12.09 58.95 4.38
CA THR A 408 12.73 58.15 3.32
C THR A 408 13.92 57.40 3.90
N VAL A 409 14.10 56.13 3.54
CA VAL A 409 15.26 55.33 3.99
C VAL A 409 16.54 55.92 3.42
N THR A 410 17.52 56.18 4.28
CA THR A 410 18.77 56.87 3.91
C THR A 410 19.97 56.00 4.27
N GLY A 411 20.61 55.41 3.26
CA GLY A 411 21.66 54.41 3.42
C GLY A 411 21.23 53.04 2.92
N ALA A 412 21.63 51.97 3.63
CA ALA A 412 21.30 50.61 3.23
C ALA A 412 19.81 50.31 3.45
N SER A 413 19.10 49.97 2.37
CA SER A 413 17.68 49.57 2.40
C SER A 413 17.44 48.12 2.81
N THR A 414 18.51 47.36 3.02
CA THR A 414 18.49 46.00 3.54
C THR A 414 19.66 45.76 4.49
N ALA A 415 19.48 44.88 5.47
CA ALA A 415 20.50 44.50 6.45
C ALA A 415 20.34 43.02 6.87
N PRO A 416 21.44 42.27 7.06
CA PRO A 416 21.36 40.88 7.53
C PRO A 416 21.05 40.81 9.03
N ILE A 417 20.35 39.75 9.47
CA ILE A 417 20.16 39.44 10.89
C ILE A 417 21.55 39.20 11.54
N PRO A 418 21.90 39.92 12.64
CA PRO A 418 23.18 39.75 13.32
C PRO A 418 23.39 38.33 13.85
N ALA A 419 24.65 37.86 13.88
CA ALA A 419 24.98 36.48 14.25
C ALA A 419 24.53 36.06 15.67
N THR A 420 24.34 37.02 16.57
CA THR A 420 23.88 36.84 17.95
C THR A 420 22.43 37.26 18.17
N GLY A 421 21.72 37.70 17.12
CA GLY A 421 20.48 38.47 17.26
C GLY A 421 20.73 39.91 17.73
N GLY A 422 19.64 40.63 18.03
CA GLY A 422 19.67 42.03 18.48
C GLY A 422 18.94 43.00 17.56
N ALA A 423 19.18 44.30 17.74
CA ALA A 423 18.51 45.35 16.97
C ALA A 423 19.14 45.55 15.58
N ILE A 424 18.30 45.53 14.55
CA ILE A 424 18.61 45.96 13.19
C ILE A 424 18.16 47.41 13.05
N ILE A 425 19.10 48.32 12.79
CA ILE A 425 18.83 49.77 12.74
C ILE A 425 18.84 50.24 11.29
N PHE A 426 17.70 50.78 10.84
CA PHE A 426 17.59 51.48 9.56
C PHE A 426 17.52 52.98 9.81
N LYS A 427 18.29 53.75 9.04
CA LYS A 427 18.31 55.22 9.11
C LYS A 427 17.35 55.83 8.10
N TYR A 428 16.71 56.94 8.48
CA TYR A 428 15.74 57.64 7.66
C TYR A 428 15.96 59.15 7.70
N THR A 429 15.89 59.79 6.54
CA THR A 429 15.73 61.24 6.43
C THR A 429 14.26 61.59 6.61
N LYS A 430 13.96 62.54 7.50
CA LYS A 430 12.62 63.12 7.59
C LYS A 430 12.37 63.93 6.33
N ASN A 431 11.27 63.67 5.62
CA ASN A 431 10.96 64.38 4.39
C ASN A 431 10.62 65.84 4.72
N THR A 432 11.59 66.74 4.61
CA THR A 432 11.40 68.17 4.79
C THR A 432 10.65 68.72 3.57
N PRO A 433 9.54 69.45 3.76
CA PRO A 433 8.91 70.17 2.67
C PRO A 433 9.75 71.43 2.38
N THR A 434 10.84 71.27 1.64
CA THR A 434 11.39 72.37 0.85
C THR A 434 10.39 72.64 -0.26
N THR A 435 9.45 73.57 -0.03
CA THR A 435 8.48 74.00 -1.05
C THR A 435 9.26 74.40 -2.30
N PRO A 436 9.15 73.65 -3.42
CA PRO A 436 9.89 73.99 -4.62
C PRO A 436 9.40 75.33 -5.14
N ALA A 437 10.31 76.20 -5.58
CA ALA A 437 9.93 77.50 -6.14
C ALA A 437 8.98 77.36 -7.34
N THR A 438 9.06 76.22 -8.05
CA THR A 438 8.05 75.68 -8.96
C THR A 438 8.00 74.15 -8.84
N VAL A 439 6.81 73.57 -8.99
CA VAL A 439 6.59 72.12 -9.13
C VAL A 439 6.08 71.79 -10.53
N THR A 440 6.42 70.61 -11.04
CA THR A 440 5.87 70.10 -12.31
C THR A 440 4.53 69.42 -12.07
N TYR A 441 3.54 69.75 -12.89
CA TYR A 441 2.19 69.16 -12.83
C TYR A 441 1.69 68.85 -14.24
N GLN A 442 0.80 67.86 -14.34
CA GLN A 442 0.22 67.40 -15.60
C GLN A 442 -1.27 67.68 -15.61
N ILE A 443 -1.75 68.47 -16.56
CA ILE A 443 -3.20 68.70 -16.72
C ILE A 443 -3.80 67.52 -17.49
N LYS A 444 -4.84 66.91 -16.93
CA LYS A 444 -5.61 65.81 -17.52
C LYS A 444 -7.06 66.22 -17.69
N ALA A 445 -7.65 65.86 -18.83
CA ALA A 445 -9.08 65.98 -19.07
C ALA A 445 -9.68 64.59 -19.23
N VAL A 446 -10.70 64.29 -18.43
CA VAL A 446 -11.40 63.00 -18.43
C VAL A 446 -12.90 63.18 -18.58
N ASP A 447 -13.56 62.15 -19.08
CA ASP A 447 -15.03 62.08 -19.12
C ASP A 447 -15.64 61.70 -17.76
N GLU A 448 -16.96 61.50 -17.74
CA GLU A 448 -17.74 61.12 -16.57
C GLU A 448 -17.34 59.75 -15.99
N GLN A 449 -16.73 58.88 -16.80
CA GLN A 449 -16.25 57.55 -16.44
C GLN A 449 -14.73 57.52 -16.16
N GLU A 450 -14.14 58.70 -15.96
CA GLU A 450 -12.70 58.93 -15.70
C GLU A 450 -11.77 58.45 -16.84
N GLN A 451 -12.29 58.26 -18.05
CA GLN A 451 -11.49 57.93 -19.23
C GLN A 451 -10.91 59.20 -19.88
N PRO A 452 -9.68 59.15 -20.44
CA PRO A 452 -9.05 60.33 -21.04
C PRO A 452 -9.78 60.80 -22.30
N ILE A 453 -10.08 62.10 -22.38
CA ILE A 453 -10.75 62.70 -23.54
C ILE A 453 -9.76 62.77 -24.71
N THR A 454 -9.99 61.97 -25.75
CA THR A 454 -9.10 61.84 -26.93
C THR A 454 -8.88 63.14 -27.71
N ALA A 455 -9.77 64.12 -27.57
CA ALA A 455 -9.62 65.45 -28.16
C ALA A 455 -8.66 66.39 -27.39
N TYR A 456 -8.10 65.93 -26.25
CA TYR A 456 -7.17 66.70 -25.43
C TYR A 456 -5.91 65.90 -25.11
N THR A 457 -4.76 66.39 -25.56
CA THR A 457 -3.44 65.84 -25.19
C THR A 457 -3.00 66.41 -23.86
N ALA A 458 -2.76 65.55 -22.86
CA ALA A 458 -2.26 65.95 -21.55
C ALA A 458 -0.99 66.82 -21.67
N GLN A 459 -0.93 67.91 -20.90
CA GLN A 459 0.17 68.87 -20.93
C GLN A 459 0.97 68.81 -19.63
N ASP A 460 2.28 68.59 -19.77
CA ASP A 460 3.25 68.74 -18.68
C ASP A 460 3.71 70.20 -18.59
N THR A 461 3.60 70.80 -17.41
CA THR A 461 3.91 72.21 -17.18
C THR A 461 4.44 72.40 -15.75
N SER A 462 4.87 73.61 -15.39
CA SER A 462 5.37 73.93 -14.04
C SER A 462 4.83 75.27 -13.53
N GLY A 463 4.67 75.38 -12.21
CA GLY A 463 4.09 76.55 -11.54
C GLY A 463 4.28 76.47 -10.03
N LYS A 464 3.89 77.51 -9.28
CA LYS A 464 4.14 77.51 -7.83
C LYS A 464 3.07 76.68 -7.11
N PRO A 465 3.44 75.88 -6.10
CA PRO A 465 2.49 75.30 -5.16
C PRO A 465 1.46 76.33 -4.65
N GLY A 466 0.17 76.02 -4.81
CA GLY A 466 -0.92 76.91 -4.40
C GLY A 466 -1.28 78.04 -5.36
N ASP A 467 -0.68 78.15 -6.55
CA ASP A 467 -1.26 79.01 -7.61
C ASP A 467 -2.53 78.36 -8.16
N SER A 468 -3.51 79.19 -8.58
CA SER A 468 -4.75 78.74 -9.21
C SER A 468 -4.58 78.58 -10.72
N ILE A 469 -4.96 77.42 -11.25
CA ILE A 469 -5.07 77.18 -12.70
C ILE A 469 -6.54 77.01 -13.11
N THR A 470 -6.85 77.33 -14.36
CA THR A 470 -8.16 77.14 -14.98
C THR A 470 -8.19 75.86 -15.81
N ALA A 471 -9.35 75.20 -15.85
CA ALA A 471 -9.59 74.06 -16.72
C ALA A 471 -9.41 74.42 -18.21
N PRO A 472 -8.77 73.57 -19.04
CA PRO A 472 -8.66 73.82 -20.48
C PRO A 472 -10.03 73.80 -21.17
N THR A 473 -10.22 74.64 -22.18
CA THR A 473 -11.39 74.62 -23.05
C THR A 473 -11.23 73.52 -24.10
N ILE A 474 -12.19 72.60 -24.18
CA ILE A 474 -12.15 71.46 -25.11
C ILE A 474 -13.36 71.55 -26.05
N PRO A 475 -13.17 71.70 -27.37
CA PRO A 475 -14.29 71.80 -28.32
C PRO A 475 -15.24 70.59 -28.24
N GLY A 476 -16.53 70.86 -28.08
CA GLY A 476 -17.55 69.81 -27.95
C GLY A 476 -17.67 69.18 -26.56
N TYR A 477 -17.07 69.76 -25.51
CA TYR A 477 -17.21 69.32 -24.12
C TYR A 477 -17.43 70.51 -23.19
N THR A 478 -18.13 70.29 -22.08
CA THR A 478 -18.39 71.27 -21.01
C THR A 478 -17.81 70.77 -19.71
N ILE A 479 -17.12 71.66 -18.97
CA ILE A 479 -16.50 71.34 -17.68
C ILE A 479 -17.56 70.97 -16.62
N GLN A 480 -17.32 69.91 -15.85
CA GLN A 480 -18.12 69.52 -14.69
C GLN A 480 -17.46 70.02 -13.39
N GLY A 481 -18.26 70.60 -12.50
CA GLY A 481 -17.80 71.07 -11.20
C GLY A 481 -16.97 72.35 -11.28
N SER A 482 -15.83 72.39 -10.57
CA SER A 482 -14.98 73.57 -10.52
C SER A 482 -14.20 73.76 -11.81
N SER A 483 -14.28 74.97 -12.39
CA SER A 483 -13.44 75.40 -13.51
C SER A 483 -12.02 75.80 -13.10
N THR A 484 -11.70 75.76 -11.80
CA THR A 484 -10.37 76.05 -11.25
C THR A 484 -9.88 74.97 -10.30
N ALA A 485 -8.56 74.79 -10.25
CA ALA A 485 -7.87 73.92 -9.30
C ALA A 485 -6.59 74.60 -8.81
N GLN A 486 -6.14 74.26 -7.60
CA GLN A 486 -4.85 74.74 -7.07
C GLN A 486 -3.73 73.75 -7.44
N ILE A 487 -2.53 74.25 -7.72
CA ILE A 487 -1.36 73.40 -7.95
C ILE A 487 -0.99 72.67 -6.64
N PRO A 488 -0.94 71.31 -6.62
CA PRO A 488 -0.60 70.55 -5.42
C PRO A 488 0.79 70.87 -4.86
N ALA A 489 0.96 70.74 -3.54
CA ALA A 489 2.21 71.04 -2.83
C ALA A 489 3.45 70.31 -3.37
N THR A 490 3.25 69.12 -3.95
CA THR A 490 4.28 68.23 -4.50
C THR A 490 4.26 68.14 -6.03
N GLY A 491 3.43 68.92 -6.71
CA GLY A 491 3.10 68.70 -8.13
C GLY A 491 2.27 67.43 -8.36
N GLY A 492 2.26 66.92 -9.59
CA GLY A 492 1.50 65.73 -10.00
C GLY A 492 0.30 66.00 -10.91
N PRO A 493 -0.57 64.99 -11.16
CA PRO A 493 -1.68 65.12 -12.10
C PRO A 493 -2.84 65.94 -11.50
N ILE A 494 -3.32 66.93 -12.26
CA ILE A 494 -4.53 67.70 -11.96
C ILE A 494 -5.59 67.31 -12.99
N THR A 495 -6.69 66.73 -12.53
CA THR A 495 -7.72 66.16 -13.41
C THR A 495 -8.99 67.00 -13.39
N PHE A 496 -9.40 67.46 -14.57
CA PHE A 496 -10.69 68.12 -14.81
C PHE A 496 -11.65 67.13 -15.50
N LYS A 497 -12.88 67.04 -15.00
CA LYS A 497 -13.94 66.17 -15.56
C LYS A 497 -14.84 66.96 -16.51
N TYR A 498 -15.22 66.38 -17.65
CA TYR A 498 -16.10 67.04 -18.63
C TYR A 498 -17.22 66.13 -19.09
N THR A 499 -18.38 66.75 -19.37
CA THR A 499 -19.46 66.12 -20.13
C THR A 499 -19.29 66.44 -21.60
N LYS A 500 -19.51 65.46 -22.48
CA LYS A 500 -19.55 65.68 -23.92
C LYS A 500 -20.83 66.43 -24.29
N ASN A 501 -20.70 67.53 -25.01
CA ASN A 501 -21.86 68.31 -25.44
C ASN A 501 -22.68 67.49 -26.45
N GLU A 502 -23.98 67.37 -26.21
CA GLU A 502 -24.88 66.79 -27.20
C GLU A 502 -24.86 67.66 -28.47
N PRO A 503 -24.70 67.06 -29.67
CA PRO A 503 -24.82 67.82 -30.90
C PRO A 503 -26.27 68.27 -31.05
N ALA A 504 -26.48 69.56 -31.34
CA ALA A 504 -27.80 70.13 -31.48
C ALA A 504 -28.66 69.31 -32.47
N PRO A 505 -29.94 69.02 -32.15
CA PRO A 505 -30.76 68.17 -32.98
C PRO A 505 -31.02 68.82 -34.34
N VAL A 506 -30.76 68.07 -35.41
CA VAL A 506 -31.02 68.49 -36.78
C VAL A 506 -32.36 67.91 -37.25
N SER A 507 -33.05 68.65 -38.11
CA SER A 507 -34.33 68.19 -38.69
C SER A 507 -34.09 67.31 -39.91
N TYR A 508 -34.82 66.21 -40.03
CA TYR A 508 -34.72 65.27 -41.15
C TYR A 508 -36.10 64.80 -41.62
N THR A 509 -36.16 64.33 -42.87
CA THR A 509 -37.38 63.80 -43.50
C THR A 509 -37.14 62.39 -44.03
N ILE A 510 -37.95 61.44 -43.58
CA ILE A 510 -37.97 60.07 -44.09
C ILE A 510 -38.90 60.00 -45.30
N LYS A 511 -38.43 59.41 -46.39
CA LYS A 511 -39.23 59.06 -47.58
C LYS A 511 -39.29 57.54 -47.76
N ILE A 512 -40.46 57.03 -48.17
CA ILE A 512 -40.71 55.61 -48.42
C ILE A 512 -41.11 55.44 -49.88
N VAL A 513 -40.29 54.72 -50.65
CA VAL A 513 -40.45 54.58 -52.11
C VAL A 513 -40.36 53.12 -52.58
N ASP A 514 -40.98 52.83 -53.72
CA ASP A 514 -40.79 51.57 -54.45
C ASP A 514 -39.41 51.49 -55.13
N GLU A 515 -39.11 50.36 -55.78
CA GLU A 515 -37.83 50.16 -56.49
C GLU A 515 -37.59 51.14 -57.66
N GLN A 516 -38.66 51.77 -58.16
CA GLN A 516 -38.64 52.75 -59.25
C GLN A 516 -38.51 54.19 -58.73
N GLY A 517 -38.55 54.39 -57.41
CA GLY A 517 -38.44 55.69 -56.74
C GLY A 517 -39.76 56.43 -56.54
N ASN A 518 -40.91 55.80 -56.80
CA ASN A 518 -42.22 56.41 -56.58
C ASN A 518 -42.65 56.26 -55.10
N PRO A 519 -43.36 57.24 -54.51
CA PRO A 519 -43.88 57.11 -53.15
C PRO A 519 -44.86 55.94 -53.00
N ILE A 520 -44.73 55.15 -51.92
CA ILE A 520 -45.66 54.04 -51.65
C ILE A 520 -46.96 54.59 -51.04
N THR A 521 -48.08 54.32 -51.69
CA THR A 521 -49.41 54.80 -51.27
C THR A 521 -49.75 54.34 -49.84
N GLY A 522 -50.19 55.30 -49.00
CA GLY A 522 -50.49 55.07 -47.59
C GLY A 522 -49.34 55.38 -46.63
N TYR A 523 -48.14 55.64 -47.14
CA TYR A 523 -46.93 55.93 -46.35
C TYR A 523 -46.36 57.33 -46.69
N PRO A 524 -46.94 58.41 -46.13
CA PRO A 524 -46.48 59.77 -46.40
C PRO A 524 -45.10 60.07 -45.80
N ASP A 525 -44.40 61.06 -46.36
CA ASP A 525 -43.14 61.60 -45.83
C ASP A 525 -43.25 61.93 -44.33
N GLN A 526 -42.30 61.46 -43.53
CA GLN A 526 -42.28 61.64 -42.07
C GLN A 526 -41.16 62.59 -41.66
N THR A 527 -41.44 63.64 -40.88
CA THR A 527 -40.42 64.56 -40.37
C THR A 527 -40.05 64.26 -38.92
N GLY A 528 -38.75 64.28 -38.61
CA GLY A 528 -38.21 64.10 -37.26
C GLY A 528 -37.11 65.09 -36.92
N GLN A 529 -36.75 65.14 -35.64
CA GLN A 529 -35.54 65.81 -35.14
C GLN A 529 -34.71 64.81 -34.35
N GLY A 530 -33.38 64.89 -34.46
CA GLY A 530 -32.48 64.00 -33.76
C GLY A 530 -31.03 64.44 -33.84
N ALA A 531 -30.21 63.90 -32.95
CA ALA A 531 -28.77 64.12 -33.00
C ALA A 531 -28.16 63.48 -34.28
N PRO A 532 -27.25 64.16 -34.99
CA PRO A 532 -26.42 63.57 -36.03
C PRO A 532 -25.88 62.19 -35.67
N GLY A 533 -26.10 61.20 -36.54
CA GLY A 533 -25.64 59.82 -36.33
C GLY A 533 -26.57 58.93 -35.50
N THR A 534 -27.64 59.44 -34.89
CA THR A 534 -28.64 58.59 -34.21
C THR A 534 -29.31 57.64 -35.22
N PRO A 535 -29.47 56.34 -34.92
CA PRO A 535 -30.19 55.41 -35.79
C PRO A 535 -31.64 55.81 -36.02
N ILE A 536 -32.08 55.78 -37.28
CA ILE A 536 -33.47 55.93 -37.67
C ILE A 536 -34.08 54.53 -37.77
N PRO A 537 -35.17 54.21 -37.03
CA PRO A 537 -35.83 52.92 -37.16
C PRO A 537 -36.43 52.76 -38.56
N VAL A 538 -36.15 51.63 -39.21
CA VAL A 538 -36.65 51.34 -40.57
C VAL A 538 -38.18 51.21 -40.52
N PRO A 539 -38.95 52.00 -41.28
CA PRO A 539 -40.41 51.93 -41.27
C PRO A 539 -40.95 50.58 -41.79
N PRO A 540 -41.87 49.90 -41.09
CA PRO A 540 -42.51 48.70 -41.62
C PRO A 540 -43.56 49.06 -42.68
N VAL A 541 -43.39 48.52 -43.90
CA VAL A 541 -44.33 48.70 -45.03
C VAL A 541 -45.05 47.37 -45.29
N THR A 542 -46.39 47.40 -45.33
CA THR A 542 -47.19 46.16 -45.43
C THR A 542 -47.22 45.64 -46.86
N GLY A 543 -46.76 44.41 -47.09
CA GLY A 543 -46.68 43.78 -48.42
C GLY A 543 -45.46 44.20 -49.25
N TYR A 544 -44.47 44.83 -48.61
CA TYR A 544 -43.21 45.21 -49.25
C TYR A 544 -42.02 44.95 -48.30
N THR A 545 -40.99 44.27 -48.79
CA THR A 545 -39.73 44.03 -48.06
C THR A 545 -38.73 45.18 -48.29
N ILE A 546 -38.05 45.65 -47.24
CA ILE A 546 -37.00 46.68 -47.36
C ILE A 546 -35.84 46.18 -48.25
N LYS A 547 -35.50 46.98 -49.26
CA LYS A 547 -34.37 46.72 -50.18
C LYS A 547 -33.12 47.45 -49.73
N THR A 548 -33.21 48.77 -49.55
CA THR A 548 -32.07 49.60 -49.14
C THR A 548 -32.52 51.00 -48.67
N PRO A 549 -31.81 51.63 -47.71
CA PRO A 549 -30.81 51.03 -46.84
C PRO A 549 -31.48 50.23 -45.72
N THR A 550 -30.88 49.10 -45.30
CA THR A 550 -31.40 48.29 -44.18
C THR A 550 -31.05 48.87 -42.80
N THR A 551 -30.18 49.88 -42.76
CA THR A 551 -29.89 50.73 -41.60
C THR A 551 -29.67 52.16 -42.07
N ALA A 552 -30.22 53.14 -41.35
CA ALA A 552 -29.96 54.56 -41.62
C ALA A 552 -29.74 55.32 -40.30
N THR A 553 -29.08 56.46 -40.38
CA THR A 553 -28.86 57.38 -39.27
C THR A 553 -29.23 58.80 -39.67
N VAL A 554 -29.48 59.66 -38.69
CA VAL A 554 -29.75 61.09 -38.91
C VAL A 554 -28.54 61.73 -39.61
N PRO A 555 -28.68 62.34 -40.80
CA PRO A 555 -27.56 62.93 -41.52
C PRO A 555 -26.91 64.09 -40.77
N ALA A 556 -25.62 64.33 -40.99
CA ALA A 556 -24.84 65.29 -40.21
C ALA A 556 -25.35 66.75 -40.26
N ALA A 557 -26.00 67.15 -41.35
CA ALA A 557 -26.61 68.47 -41.53
C ALA A 557 -28.16 68.43 -41.51
N GLY A 558 -28.76 67.29 -41.13
CA GLY A 558 -30.17 67.01 -41.37
C GLY A 558 -30.46 66.72 -42.86
N GLY A 559 -31.72 66.78 -43.26
CA GLY A 559 -32.17 66.57 -44.64
C GLY A 559 -32.90 65.24 -44.88
N VAL A 560 -32.85 64.73 -46.11
CA VAL A 560 -33.72 63.62 -46.55
C VAL A 560 -33.03 62.26 -46.42
N VAL A 561 -33.76 61.28 -45.88
CA VAL A 561 -33.38 59.86 -45.81
C VAL A 561 -34.44 59.05 -46.54
N THR A 562 -34.06 58.35 -47.61
CA THR A 562 -34.99 57.56 -48.44
C THR A 562 -34.79 56.07 -48.19
N PHE A 563 -35.88 55.37 -47.88
CA PHE A 563 -35.95 53.91 -47.82
C PHE A 563 -36.70 53.38 -49.05
N THR A 564 -36.06 52.47 -49.79
CA THR A 564 -36.57 51.80 -50.98
C THR A 564 -37.01 50.38 -50.62
N TYR A 565 -38.22 50.00 -51.04
CA TYR A 565 -38.80 48.67 -50.77
C TYR A 565 -39.17 47.94 -52.07
N THR A 566 -39.10 46.62 -52.03
CA THR A 566 -39.53 45.70 -53.10
C THR A 566 -40.90 45.15 -52.76
N GLN A 567 -41.84 45.12 -53.71
CA GLN A 567 -43.15 44.53 -53.48
C GLN A 567 -43.04 43.01 -53.30
N ASP A 568 -43.68 42.46 -52.27
CA ASP A 568 -43.62 41.04 -51.97
C ASP A 568 -44.39 40.22 -53.01
N ALA A 569 -43.80 39.13 -53.48
CA ALA A 569 -44.48 38.17 -54.35
C ALA A 569 -45.62 37.47 -53.58
N PRO A 570 -46.75 37.12 -54.23
CA PRO A 570 -47.88 36.48 -53.56
C PRO A 570 -47.46 35.16 -52.90
N ALA A 571 -47.73 35.04 -51.60
CA ALA A 571 -47.23 33.94 -50.78
C ALA A 571 -47.74 32.57 -51.27
N VAL A 572 -46.82 31.66 -51.56
CA VAL A 572 -47.13 30.24 -51.78
C VAL A 572 -47.47 29.61 -50.43
N THR A 573 -48.77 29.43 -50.18
CA THR A 573 -49.28 28.98 -48.88
C THR A 573 -49.41 27.46 -48.74
N THR A 574 -49.41 26.71 -49.84
CA THR A 574 -49.36 25.24 -49.86
C THR A 574 -48.25 24.71 -50.76
N VAL A 575 -47.60 23.64 -50.32
CA VAL A 575 -46.47 22.99 -50.99
C VAL A 575 -46.78 21.50 -51.18
N LYS A 576 -46.48 20.97 -52.36
CA LYS A 576 -46.64 19.55 -52.71
C LYS A 576 -45.28 18.84 -52.66
N TYR A 577 -45.23 17.71 -51.97
CA TYR A 577 -44.00 16.98 -51.69
C TYR A 577 -44.20 15.46 -51.77
N THR A 578 -43.11 14.71 -51.96
CA THR A 578 -43.08 13.25 -51.86
C THR A 578 -42.39 12.80 -50.57
N ILE A 579 -42.78 11.64 -50.03
CA ILE A 579 -42.16 11.06 -48.85
C ILE A 579 -41.40 9.78 -49.22
N ALA A 580 -40.14 9.70 -48.79
CA ALA A 580 -39.30 8.52 -48.90
C ALA A 580 -39.02 7.92 -47.51
N TYR A 581 -39.08 6.59 -47.42
CA TYR A 581 -38.75 5.83 -46.22
C TYR A 581 -37.51 4.98 -46.50
N VAL A 582 -36.46 5.17 -45.72
CA VAL A 582 -35.19 4.43 -45.87
C VAL A 582 -34.73 3.86 -44.53
N ASP A 583 -33.92 2.81 -44.56
CA ASP A 583 -33.26 2.28 -43.37
C ASP A 583 -31.98 3.06 -42.99
N GLU A 584 -31.31 2.65 -41.90
CA GLU A 584 -30.05 3.23 -41.41
C GLU A 584 -28.93 3.22 -42.49
N ASP A 585 -28.96 2.28 -43.46
CA ASP A 585 -28.03 2.18 -44.59
C ASP A 585 -28.49 2.95 -45.84
N LYS A 586 -29.57 3.75 -45.71
CA LYS A 586 -30.23 4.54 -46.75
C LYS A 586 -30.85 3.71 -47.88
N GLN A 587 -31.12 2.42 -47.67
CA GLN A 587 -31.84 1.59 -48.63
C GLN A 587 -33.36 1.83 -48.53
N PRO A 588 -34.10 1.84 -49.66
CA PRO A 588 -35.53 2.13 -49.66
C PRO A 588 -36.35 0.99 -49.01
N ILE A 589 -37.20 1.34 -48.05
CA ILE A 589 -38.09 0.39 -47.36
C ILE A 589 -39.34 0.17 -48.23
N THR A 590 -39.30 -0.89 -49.04
CA THR A 590 -40.31 -1.21 -50.07
C THR A 590 -41.53 -1.97 -49.53
N THR A 591 -42.31 -1.32 -48.64
CA THR A 591 -43.55 -1.90 -48.09
C THR A 591 -44.81 -1.04 -48.27
N THR A 592 -44.69 0.21 -48.73
CA THR A 592 -45.86 1.08 -48.99
C THR A 592 -45.72 1.86 -50.29
N ASN A 593 -46.86 2.10 -50.96
CA ASN A 593 -47.01 2.95 -52.14
C ASN A 593 -46.46 4.37 -51.85
N PRO A 594 -45.79 5.08 -52.79
CA PRO A 594 -45.20 6.38 -52.51
C PRO A 594 -46.26 7.39 -52.06
N ALA A 595 -46.17 7.81 -50.79
CA ALA A 595 -47.04 8.83 -50.24
C ALA A 595 -46.58 10.21 -50.74
N SER A 596 -47.40 10.84 -51.57
CA SER A 596 -47.33 12.28 -51.82
C SER A 596 -48.24 13.02 -50.85
N GLY A 597 -47.86 14.23 -50.48
CA GLY A 597 -48.59 15.09 -49.56
C GLY A 597 -48.70 16.53 -50.09
N GLU A 598 -49.69 17.24 -49.58
CA GLU A 598 -49.83 18.70 -49.72
C GLU A 598 -50.08 19.28 -48.32
N GLY A 599 -49.33 20.32 -47.95
CA GLY A 599 -49.39 20.94 -46.63
C GLY A 599 -48.94 22.39 -46.67
N LYS A 600 -49.18 23.15 -45.60
CA LYS A 600 -48.79 24.55 -45.53
C LYS A 600 -47.34 24.70 -45.10
N VAL A 601 -46.70 25.79 -45.55
CA VAL A 601 -45.38 26.18 -45.04
C VAL A 601 -45.48 26.40 -43.53
N GLY A 602 -44.66 25.70 -42.76
CA GLY A 602 -44.71 25.66 -41.30
C GLY A 602 -45.40 24.44 -40.69
N ASP A 603 -46.13 23.63 -41.45
CA ASP A 603 -46.78 22.42 -40.91
C ASP A 603 -45.73 21.35 -40.54
N PRO A 604 -45.88 20.65 -39.39
CA PRO A 604 -45.00 19.54 -39.01
C PRO A 604 -45.42 18.24 -39.70
N ILE A 605 -44.46 17.56 -40.30
CA ILE A 605 -44.57 16.21 -40.87
C ILE A 605 -43.93 15.22 -39.88
N SER A 606 -44.70 14.20 -39.51
CA SER A 606 -44.22 13.08 -38.68
C SER A 606 -43.94 11.85 -39.54
N ALA A 607 -43.01 11.00 -39.12
CA ALA A 607 -42.81 9.68 -39.71
C ALA A 607 -44.04 8.78 -39.46
N LEU A 608 -44.41 7.97 -40.45
CA LEU A 608 -45.46 6.96 -40.29
C LEU A 608 -44.90 5.71 -39.58
N PRO A 609 -45.65 5.03 -38.70
CA PRO A 609 -45.19 3.76 -38.14
C PRO A 609 -45.11 2.67 -39.25
N ILE A 610 -43.95 2.07 -39.43
CA ILE A 610 -43.72 0.97 -40.38
C ILE A 610 -43.46 -0.33 -39.59
N PRO A 611 -44.21 -1.42 -39.82
CA PRO A 611 -43.99 -2.68 -39.10
C PRO A 611 -42.56 -3.24 -39.27
N GLY A 612 -41.91 -3.58 -38.15
CA GLY A 612 -40.53 -4.08 -38.12
C GLY A 612 -39.46 -2.99 -38.21
N TYR A 613 -39.85 -1.72 -38.11
CA TYR A 613 -38.97 -0.56 -38.16
C TYR A 613 -39.40 0.53 -37.16
N THR A 614 -38.50 0.91 -36.25
CA THR A 614 -38.67 2.02 -35.33
C THR A 614 -38.52 3.34 -36.09
N ALA A 615 -39.59 4.13 -36.09
CA ALA A 615 -39.64 5.45 -36.70
C ALA A 615 -38.83 6.51 -35.90
N PRO A 616 -38.27 7.53 -36.57
CA PRO A 616 -37.65 8.66 -35.89
C PRO A 616 -38.72 9.50 -35.17
N THR A 617 -38.43 9.93 -33.94
CA THR A 617 -39.35 10.74 -33.11
C THR A 617 -39.34 12.23 -33.43
N GLU A 618 -38.41 12.72 -34.24
CA GLU A 618 -38.33 14.13 -34.62
C GLU A 618 -39.20 14.43 -35.85
N THR A 619 -40.03 15.47 -35.74
CA THR A 619 -40.86 15.97 -36.84
C THR A 619 -40.07 16.91 -37.75
N GLN A 620 -40.26 16.82 -39.05
CA GLN A 620 -39.69 17.77 -40.02
C GLN A 620 -40.72 18.86 -40.35
N THR A 621 -40.30 20.10 -40.56
CA THR A 621 -41.20 21.22 -40.86
C THR A 621 -41.20 21.55 -42.36
N LEU A 622 -42.38 21.71 -42.96
CA LEU A 622 -42.52 22.14 -44.35
C LEU A 622 -41.96 23.55 -44.58
N LYS A 623 -41.13 23.69 -45.61
CA LYS A 623 -40.61 24.96 -46.13
C LYS A 623 -41.20 25.22 -47.52
N SER A 624 -41.17 26.47 -47.97
CA SER A 624 -41.68 26.89 -49.29
C SER A 624 -41.03 26.18 -50.49
N ASP A 625 -39.83 25.63 -50.32
CA ASP A 625 -39.03 24.91 -51.31
C ASP A 625 -39.05 23.37 -51.14
N THR A 626 -39.85 22.83 -50.21
CA THR A 626 -39.82 21.39 -49.88
C THR A 626 -40.46 20.54 -50.98
N THR A 627 -39.65 19.85 -51.77
CA THR A 627 -40.10 18.96 -52.87
C THR A 627 -40.10 17.48 -52.49
N ALA A 628 -39.25 17.06 -51.56
CA ALA A 628 -39.17 15.69 -51.04
C ALA A 628 -38.77 15.67 -49.57
N VAL A 629 -39.24 14.67 -48.82
CA VAL A 629 -38.98 14.48 -47.38
C VAL A 629 -38.56 13.02 -47.15
N THR A 630 -37.41 12.82 -46.52
CA THR A 630 -36.90 11.46 -46.22
C THR A 630 -36.93 11.22 -44.72
N PHE A 631 -37.49 10.08 -44.31
CA PHE A 631 -37.38 9.58 -42.94
C PHE A 631 -36.49 8.33 -42.91
N VAL A 632 -35.51 8.34 -42.01
CA VAL A 632 -34.58 7.23 -41.75
C VAL A 632 -35.13 6.42 -40.59
N TYR A 633 -35.39 5.13 -40.81
CA TYR A 633 -35.91 4.22 -39.80
C TYR A 633 -34.83 3.29 -39.30
N LYS A 634 -34.88 3.01 -38.01
CA LYS A 634 -34.08 1.96 -37.40
C LYS A 634 -34.78 0.62 -37.59
N LYS A 635 -34.10 -0.39 -38.12
CA LYS A 635 -34.69 -1.74 -38.22
C LYS A 635 -34.88 -2.30 -36.82
N ASP A 636 -36.07 -2.82 -36.52
CA ASP A 636 -36.35 -3.35 -35.19
C ASP A 636 -35.44 -4.55 -34.91
N ALA A 637 -34.78 -4.52 -33.76
CA ALA A 637 -33.96 -5.63 -33.31
C ALA A 637 -34.88 -6.83 -33.05
N VAL A 638 -34.76 -7.87 -33.88
CA VAL A 638 -35.46 -9.13 -33.66
C VAL A 638 -35.05 -9.66 -32.29
N THR A 639 -35.97 -9.72 -31.34
CA THR A 639 -35.72 -10.37 -30.05
C THR A 639 -35.37 -11.83 -30.35
N PRO A 640 -34.17 -12.32 -30.00
CA PRO A 640 -33.81 -13.71 -30.29
C PRO A 640 -34.81 -14.62 -29.57
N ALA A 641 -35.37 -15.57 -30.31
CA ALA A 641 -36.43 -16.42 -29.83
C ALA A 641 -36.01 -17.14 -28.54
N THR A 642 -36.88 -17.17 -27.54
CA THR A 642 -36.65 -17.95 -26.33
C THR A 642 -36.93 -19.41 -26.63
N VAL A 643 -35.91 -20.26 -26.58
CA VAL A 643 -36.01 -21.71 -26.73
C VAL A 643 -36.08 -22.39 -25.38
N ASN A 644 -37.06 -23.28 -25.22
CA ASN A 644 -37.21 -24.14 -24.04
C ASN A 644 -36.69 -25.53 -24.37
N TYR A 645 -35.89 -26.12 -23.48
CA TYR A 645 -35.19 -27.37 -23.74
C TYR A 645 -35.13 -28.28 -22.50
N THR A 646 -34.97 -29.57 -22.75
CA THR A 646 -34.67 -30.58 -21.73
C THR A 646 -33.16 -30.83 -21.62
N ILE A 647 -32.70 -31.29 -20.46
CA ILE A 647 -31.28 -31.58 -20.17
C ILE A 647 -31.15 -33.03 -19.72
N ALA A 648 -30.28 -33.78 -20.40
CA ALA A 648 -29.88 -35.13 -20.01
C ALA A 648 -28.42 -35.15 -19.54
N TYR A 649 -28.15 -35.81 -18.42
CA TYR A 649 -26.81 -36.05 -17.89
C TYR A 649 -26.49 -37.53 -18.07
N VAL A 650 -25.45 -37.84 -18.84
CA VAL A 650 -25.06 -39.23 -19.14
C VAL A 650 -23.58 -39.45 -18.90
N ASP A 651 -23.17 -40.69 -18.63
CA ASP A 651 -21.76 -41.07 -18.66
C ASP A 651 -21.26 -41.31 -20.11
N LYS A 652 -19.99 -41.67 -20.25
CA LYS A 652 -19.36 -41.98 -21.55
C LYS A 652 -20.00 -43.16 -22.29
N ASP A 653 -20.68 -44.05 -21.58
CA ASP A 653 -21.34 -45.23 -22.13
C ASP A 653 -22.83 -44.96 -22.44
N GLY A 654 -23.29 -43.73 -22.17
CA GLY A 654 -24.66 -43.26 -22.43
C GLY A 654 -25.65 -43.52 -21.29
N ASN A 655 -25.21 -44.05 -20.15
CA ASN A 655 -26.11 -44.30 -19.02
C ASN A 655 -26.47 -43.00 -18.30
N THR A 656 -27.74 -42.86 -17.89
CA THR A 656 -28.21 -41.68 -17.16
C THR A 656 -27.56 -41.56 -15.79
N ILE A 657 -27.01 -40.38 -15.49
CA ILE A 657 -26.44 -40.04 -14.18
C ILE A 657 -27.53 -39.43 -13.30
N THR A 658 -27.86 -40.10 -12.19
CA THR A 658 -28.79 -39.56 -11.19
C THR A 658 -28.16 -38.37 -10.47
N THR A 659 -28.84 -37.22 -10.49
CA THR A 659 -28.34 -35.96 -9.91
C THR A 659 -29.48 -35.04 -9.51
N ASN A 660 -29.19 -34.02 -8.68
CA ASN A 660 -30.14 -32.98 -8.28
C ASN A 660 -30.11 -31.73 -9.18
N LYS A 661 -29.38 -31.77 -10.31
CA LYS A 661 -29.29 -30.64 -11.25
C LYS A 661 -30.54 -30.52 -12.14
N PRO A 662 -30.88 -29.31 -12.63
CA PRO A 662 -32.12 -29.09 -13.39
C PRO A 662 -32.16 -29.87 -14.71
N THR A 663 -33.24 -30.63 -14.94
CA THR A 663 -33.44 -31.43 -16.17
C THR A 663 -34.13 -30.65 -17.31
N SER A 664 -34.28 -29.34 -17.17
CA SER A 664 -34.84 -28.44 -18.19
C SER A 664 -34.36 -27.00 -18.00
N GLY A 665 -34.45 -26.19 -19.06
CA GLY A 665 -34.11 -24.77 -19.02
C GLY A 665 -34.73 -23.98 -20.18
N SER A 666 -34.51 -22.67 -20.15
CA SER A 666 -34.94 -21.72 -21.18
C SER A 666 -33.84 -20.68 -21.41
N GLY A 667 -33.55 -20.34 -22.66
CA GLY A 667 -32.54 -19.33 -23.01
C GLY A 667 -32.80 -18.73 -24.39
N GLN A 668 -32.04 -17.70 -24.76
CA GLN A 668 -32.12 -17.06 -26.07
C GLN A 668 -31.25 -17.81 -27.10
N VAL A 669 -31.66 -17.82 -28.36
CA VAL A 669 -30.80 -18.29 -29.46
C VAL A 669 -29.50 -17.48 -29.47
N GLY A 670 -28.37 -18.18 -29.43
CA GLY A 670 -27.03 -17.61 -29.27
C GLY A 670 -26.47 -17.62 -27.85
N ASP A 671 -27.28 -17.88 -26.82
CA ASP A 671 -26.78 -18.01 -25.45
C ASP A 671 -25.85 -19.20 -25.31
N SER A 672 -24.77 -19.02 -24.55
CA SER A 672 -23.87 -20.12 -24.22
C SER A 672 -24.19 -20.74 -22.87
N ILE A 673 -24.48 -22.04 -22.90
CA ILE A 673 -24.79 -22.87 -21.75
C ILE A 673 -23.59 -23.75 -21.38
N SER A 674 -23.49 -24.18 -20.13
CA SER A 674 -22.36 -24.98 -19.65
C SER A 674 -22.81 -26.10 -18.73
N ALA A 675 -22.09 -27.22 -18.78
CA ALA A 675 -22.37 -28.39 -17.95
C ALA A 675 -22.25 -28.03 -16.46
N PRO A 676 -23.26 -28.35 -15.62
CA PRO A 676 -23.14 -28.18 -14.18
C PRO A 676 -22.15 -29.21 -13.60
N ASP A 677 -21.56 -28.86 -12.46
CA ASP A 677 -20.73 -29.77 -11.68
C ASP A 677 -21.58 -30.89 -11.06
N ILE A 678 -21.14 -32.14 -11.15
CA ILE A 678 -21.84 -33.31 -10.62
C ILE A 678 -20.86 -34.13 -9.78
N ASP A 679 -21.15 -34.28 -8.50
CA ASP A 679 -20.29 -34.96 -7.52
C ASP A 679 -19.84 -36.35 -8.03
N GLY A 680 -18.53 -36.57 -8.04
CA GLY A 680 -17.94 -37.82 -8.51
C GLY A 680 -17.83 -37.96 -10.04
N TYR A 681 -18.18 -36.94 -10.82
CA TYR A 681 -18.10 -36.91 -12.28
C TYR A 681 -17.40 -35.63 -12.79
N THR A 682 -16.90 -35.65 -14.02
CA THR A 682 -16.31 -34.48 -14.73
C THR A 682 -16.86 -34.42 -16.14
N ALA A 683 -17.45 -33.29 -16.54
CA ALA A 683 -18.00 -33.11 -17.89
C ALA A 683 -16.91 -33.21 -18.98
N THR A 684 -17.21 -33.85 -20.10
CA THR A 684 -16.29 -33.92 -21.25
C THR A 684 -16.19 -32.58 -21.97
N ALA A 685 -14.99 -32.22 -22.43
CA ALA A 685 -14.76 -30.92 -23.09
C ALA A 685 -15.67 -30.68 -24.32
N GLU A 686 -16.08 -31.75 -25.01
CA GLU A 686 -17.00 -31.75 -26.15
C GLU A 686 -18.39 -31.23 -25.81
N THR A 687 -18.92 -31.56 -24.63
CA THR A 687 -20.28 -31.16 -24.21
C THR A 687 -20.28 -30.08 -23.12
N ALA A 688 -19.15 -29.86 -22.45
CA ALA A 688 -19.01 -28.96 -21.29
C ALA A 688 -19.47 -27.51 -21.54
N LYS A 689 -19.43 -27.05 -22.79
CA LYS A 689 -19.97 -25.75 -23.21
C LYS A 689 -20.62 -25.87 -24.58
N GLN A 690 -21.85 -25.38 -24.71
CA GLN A 690 -22.65 -25.43 -25.93
C GLN A 690 -23.29 -24.04 -26.18
N THR A 691 -23.88 -23.85 -27.35
CA THR A 691 -24.59 -22.62 -27.74
C THR A 691 -26.00 -22.98 -28.21
N LEU A 692 -27.01 -22.24 -27.76
CA LEU A 692 -28.41 -22.52 -28.13
C LEU A 692 -28.70 -22.11 -29.59
N ALA A 693 -29.17 -23.06 -30.38
CA ALA A 693 -29.77 -22.83 -31.70
C ALA A 693 -31.31 -22.77 -31.61
N ALA A 694 -31.98 -22.26 -32.65
CA ALA A 694 -33.43 -22.02 -32.65
C ALA A 694 -34.29 -23.30 -32.55
N GLU A 695 -33.71 -24.42 -32.97
CA GLU A 695 -34.30 -25.76 -32.97
C GLU A 695 -33.93 -26.59 -31.72
N THR A 696 -33.23 -26.01 -30.74
CA THR A 696 -32.73 -26.73 -29.56
C THR A 696 -33.86 -27.13 -28.62
N THR A 697 -34.23 -28.42 -28.63
CA THR A 697 -35.25 -29.01 -27.75
C THR A 697 -34.66 -29.92 -26.66
N LYS A 698 -33.42 -30.38 -26.83
CA LYS A 698 -32.70 -31.23 -25.89
C LYS A 698 -31.20 -30.94 -25.91
N ILE A 699 -30.59 -30.89 -24.74
CA ILE A 699 -29.14 -30.87 -24.53
C ILE A 699 -28.72 -32.13 -23.79
N THR A 700 -27.60 -32.70 -24.19
CA THR A 700 -26.97 -33.83 -23.50
C THR A 700 -25.59 -33.40 -23.02
N TYR A 701 -25.31 -33.60 -21.74
CA TYR A 701 -24.00 -33.43 -21.14
C TYR A 701 -23.41 -34.80 -20.81
N ILE A 702 -22.24 -35.10 -21.39
CA ILE A 702 -21.53 -36.36 -21.21
C ILE A 702 -20.46 -36.15 -20.12
N TYR A 703 -20.38 -37.07 -19.16
CA TYR A 703 -19.42 -37.03 -18.07
C TYR A 703 -18.52 -38.26 -18.03
N THR A 704 -17.31 -38.06 -17.51
CA THR A 704 -16.41 -39.13 -17.09
C THR A 704 -16.54 -39.29 -15.58
N LYS A 705 -16.72 -40.52 -15.09
CA LYS A 705 -16.66 -40.79 -13.65
C LYS A 705 -15.25 -40.53 -13.12
N ASN A 706 -15.14 -39.78 -12.03
CA ASN A 706 -13.86 -39.41 -11.44
C ASN A 706 -13.19 -40.65 -10.83
N PRO A 707 -11.85 -40.82 -10.96
CA PRO A 707 -11.15 -41.91 -10.29
C PRO A 707 -11.25 -41.76 -8.77
N ALA A 708 -11.44 -42.88 -8.06
CA ALA A 708 -11.41 -42.89 -6.61
C ALA A 708 -10.06 -42.41 -6.09
N ALA A 709 -10.07 -41.48 -5.13
CA ALA A 709 -8.85 -40.91 -4.56
C ALA A 709 -8.02 -42.00 -3.84
N THR A 710 -6.72 -42.07 -4.14
CA THR A 710 -5.76 -42.85 -3.37
C THR A 710 -5.16 -42.00 -2.25
N VAL A 711 -4.90 -42.63 -1.11
CA VAL A 711 -4.34 -42.02 0.10
C VAL A 711 -3.03 -42.75 0.43
N LYS A 712 -2.00 -41.98 0.77
CA LYS A 712 -0.71 -42.50 1.23
C LYS A 712 -0.60 -42.35 2.74
N TYR A 713 -0.23 -43.43 3.42
CA TYR A 713 -0.18 -43.49 4.87
C TYR A 713 1.04 -44.28 5.36
N THR A 714 1.47 -44.04 6.60
CA THR A 714 2.46 -44.87 7.29
C THR A 714 1.79 -45.79 8.31
N ILE A 715 2.42 -46.92 8.61
CA ILE A 715 1.95 -47.89 9.61
C ILE A 715 2.91 -47.94 10.79
N GLU A 716 2.38 -47.96 12.01
CA GLU A 716 3.11 -48.13 13.26
C GLU A 716 2.53 -49.28 14.08
N TYR A 717 3.40 -50.04 14.74
CA TYR A 717 3.05 -51.21 15.54
C TYR A 717 3.47 -50.97 17.00
N LEU A 718 2.51 -50.94 17.93
CA LEU A 718 2.75 -50.65 19.35
C LEU A 718 2.44 -51.87 20.24
N ASP A 719 3.27 -52.11 21.26
CA ASP A 719 2.98 -53.08 22.32
C ASP A 719 1.97 -52.47 23.31
N GLN A 720 0.84 -53.16 23.50
CA GLN A 720 -0.27 -52.76 24.38
C GLN A 720 0.15 -52.52 25.83
N ALA A 721 1.20 -53.20 26.32
CA ALA A 721 1.61 -53.12 27.73
C ALA A 721 2.37 -51.83 28.07
N ASN A 722 2.98 -51.16 27.09
CA ASN A 722 3.92 -50.05 27.31
C ASN A 722 3.86 -48.93 26.26
N ASN A 723 3.00 -49.06 25.22
CA ASN A 723 2.88 -48.16 24.08
C ASN A 723 4.20 -47.86 23.33
N GLN A 724 5.22 -48.73 23.44
CA GLN A 724 6.45 -48.61 22.66
C GLN A 724 6.33 -49.31 21.31
N ALA A 725 7.08 -48.80 20.34
CA ALA A 725 7.16 -49.38 19.01
C ALA A 725 7.78 -50.78 19.07
N ILE A 726 7.16 -51.74 18.39
CA ILE A 726 7.66 -53.11 18.27
C ILE A 726 8.85 -53.08 17.29
N THR A 727 10.07 -53.01 17.82
CA THR A 727 11.31 -52.75 17.10
C THR A 727 11.76 -53.84 16.12
N THR A 728 11.04 -54.96 16.04
CA THR A 728 11.33 -56.07 15.11
C THR A 728 10.68 -55.90 13.73
N SER A 729 9.97 -54.80 13.47
CA SER A 729 9.29 -54.52 12.20
C SER A 729 9.66 -53.13 11.67
N GLU A 730 10.07 -53.05 10.40
CA GLU A 730 10.30 -51.77 9.72
C GLU A 730 9.00 -50.96 9.59
N LEU A 731 9.11 -49.63 9.62
CA LEU A 731 8.00 -48.72 9.36
C LEU A 731 7.58 -48.84 7.89
N THR A 732 6.48 -49.54 7.63
CA THR A 732 5.93 -49.69 6.29
C THR A 732 5.07 -48.47 5.90
N SER A 733 5.10 -48.14 4.61
CA SER A 733 4.17 -47.17 4.02
C SER A 733 3.24 -47.88 3.04
N GLY A 734 2.00 -47.40 2.95
CA GLY A 734 0.96 -47.97 2.10
C GLY A 734 0.30 -46.91 1.22
N GLU A 735 -0.24 -47.36 0.10
CA GLU A 735 -1.16 -46.59 -0.76
C GLU A 735 -2.42 -47.44 -0.99
N GLY A 736 -3.59 -46.85 -0.81
CA GLY A 736 -4.89 -47.51 -1.00
C GLY A 736 -5.99 -46.50 -1.30
N LYS A 737 -7.16 -46.95 -1.75
CA LYS A 737 -8.29 -46.06 -2.05
C LYS A 737 -9.06 -45.72 -0.77
N VAL A 738 -9.68 -44.55 -0.75
CA VAL A 738 -10.65 -44.21 0.32
C VAL A 738 -11.77 -45.27 0.34
N GLY A 739 -11.99 -45.88 1.51
CA GLY A 739 -12.92 -46.97 1.72
C GLY A 739 -12.29 -48.38 1.71
N ASP A 740 -11.03 -48.54 1.29
CA ASP A 740 -10.37 -49.85 1.32
C ASP A 740 -10.09 -50.29 2.78
N PRO A 741 -10.28 -51.58 3.13
CA PRO A 741 -9.89 -52.11 4.42
C PRO A 741 -8.38 -52.38 4.48
N VAL A 742 -7.75 -52.01 5.59
CA VAL A 742 -6.37 -52.38 5.93
C VAL A 742 -6.41 -53.29 7.16
N ASN A 743 -5.78 -54.46 7.07
CA ASN A 743 -5.73 -55.43 8.16
C ASN A 743 -4.36 -55.39 8.83
N ALA A 744 -4.31 -55.67 10.14
CA ALA A 744 -3.07 -55.80 10.89
C ALA A 744 -2.22 -56.99 10.38
N PRO A 745 -0.92 -56.81 10.11
CA PRO A 745 -0.03 -57.93 9.75
C PRO A 745 0.23 -58.86 10.93
N ASN A 746 0.62 -60.10 10.64
CA ASN A 746 1.07 -61.04 11.66
C ASN A 746 2.48 -60.66 12.14
N ILE A 747 2.68 -60.50 13.46
CA ILE A 747 4.00 -60.22 14.07
C ILE A 747 4.35 -61.38 15.00
N ALA A 748 5.48 -62.05 14.76
CA ALA A 748 5.87 -63.23 15.52
C ALA A 748 6.03 -62.93 17.02
N GLY A 749 5.39 -63.75 17.87
CA GLY A 749 5.38 -63.56 19.32
C GLY A 749 4.39 -62.51 19.85
N TYR A 750 3.56 -61.93 18.98
CA TYR A 750 2.53 -60.95 19.32
C TYR A 750 1.20 -61.29 18.64
N THR A 751 0.09 -60.77 19.18
CA THR A 751 -1.26 -60.92 18.62
C THR A 751 -1.93 -59.55 18.54
N ALA A 752 -2.47 -59.17 17.37
CA ALA A 752 -3.11 -57.86 17.17
C ALA A 752 -4.43 -57.76 17.98
N THR A 753 -4.69 -56.61 18.59
CA THR A 753 -5.93 -56.37 19.34
C THR A 753 -7.13 -56.23 18.40
N ALA A 754 -8.29 -56.78 18.80
CA ALA A 754 -9.49 -56.76 17.97
C ALA A 754 -9.95 -55.35 17.56
N GLU A 755 -9.72 -54.35 18.41
CA GLU A 755 -10.03 -52.93 18.16
C GLU A 755 -9.24 -52.34 16.98
N THR A 756 -7.98 -52.75 16.80
CA THR A 756 -7.11 -52.21 15.74
C THR A 756 -6.91 -53.16 14.57
N ALA A 757 -7.22 -54.46 14.72
CA ALA A 757 -6.93 -55.54 13.76
C ALA A 757 -7.44 -55.30 12.33
N LYS A 758 -8.43 -54.42 12.14
CA LYS A 758 -8.93 -53.98 10.84
C LYS A 758 -9.39 -52.52 10.89
N GLN A 759 -8.90 -51.71 9.97
CA GLN A 759 -9.25 -50.30 9.82
C GLN A 759 -9.69 -50.00 8.38
N THR A 760 -10.33 -48.85 8.15
CA THR A 760 -10.80 -48.42 6.81
C THR A 760 -10.17 -47.09 6.46
N LEU A 761 -9.65 -46.95 5.23
CA LEU A 761 -9.00 -45.70 4.79
C LEU A 761 -10.00 -44.56 4.63
N ALA A 762 -9.78 -43.46 5.34
CA ALA A 762 -10.46 -42.19 5.14
C ALA A 762 -9.64 -41.27 4.23
N ALA A 763 -10.28 -40.27 3.62
CA ALA A 763 -9.63 -39.33 2.70
C ALA A 763 -8.47 -38.50 3.31
N ASN A 764 -8.40 -38.44 4.65
CA ASN A 764 -7.38 -37.75 5.43
C ASN A 764 -6.48 -38.70 6.24
N THR A 765 -6.54 -40.01 6.02
CA THR A 765 -5.67 -40.98 6.72
C THR A 765 -4.21 -40.80 6.30
N THR A 766 -3.38 -40.29 7.21
CA THR A 766 -1.92 -40.15 7.03
C THR A 766 -1.10 -41.17 7.82
N LYS A 767 -1.69 -41.76 8.86
CA LYS A 767 -1.07 -42.78 9.73
C LYS A 767 -2.12 -43.81 10.14
N ILE A 768 -1.71 -45.07 10.22
CA ILE A 768 -2.44 -46.18 10.85
C ILE A 768 -1.58 -46.71 12.00
N THR A 769 -2.18 -46.94 13.17
CA THR A 769 -1.52 -47.57 14.31
C THR A 769 -2.23 -48.87 14.66
N TYR A 770 -1.46 -49.96 14.76
CA TYR A 770 -1.91 -51.27 15.23
C TYR A 770 -1.33 -51.55 16.61
N ILE A 771 -2.17 -52.04 17.52
CA ILE A 771 -1.81 -52.36 18.90
C ILE A 771 -1.77 -53.88 19.04
N TYR A 772 -0.72 -54.42 19.67
CA TYR A 772 -0.53 -55.86 19.85
C TYR A 772 -0.30 -56.24 21.31
N THR A 773 -0.83 -57.40 21.70
CA THR A 773 -0.52 -58.06 22.97
C THR A 773 0.63 -59.06 22.76
N LYS A 774 1.62 -59.09 23.67
CA LYS A 774 2.71 -60.07 23.61
C LYS A 774 2.26 -61.47 24.06
N ASN A 775 2.64 -62.50 23.31
CA ASN A 775 2.26 -63.87 23.60
C ASN A 775 3.11 -64.45 24.77
N PRO A 776 2.53 -65.24 25.69
CA PRO A 776 3.26 -65.84 26.80
C PRO A 776 4.22 -66.94 26.32
N ALA A 777 5.35 -67.12 27.03
CA ALA A 777 6.32 -68.18 26.76
C ALA A 777 5.81 -69.56 27.24
N ALA A 778 6.05 -70.60 26.43
CA ALA A 778 5.57 -71.96 26.70
C ALA A 778 6.38 -72.68 27.80
N THR A 779 5.70 -73.52 28.58
CA THR A 779 6.30 -74.41 29.58
C THR A 779 6.76 -75.72 28.93
N VAL A 780 7.97 -76.17 29.25
CA VAL A 780 8.57 -77.42 28.77
C VAL A 780 8.44 -78.49 29.86
N LYS A 781 7.91 -79.66 29.50
CA LYS A 781 7.86 -80.84 30.38
C LYS A 781 8.89 -81.86 29.90
N TYR A 782 9.68 -82.40 30.81
CA TYR A 782 10.76 -83.34 30.49
C TYR A 782 10.81 -84.51 31.48
N THR A 783 11.38 -85.62 31.03
CA THR A 783 11.70 -86.80 31.84
C THR A 783 13.20 -86.84 32.14
N ILE A 784 13.59 -87.49 33.23
CA ILE A 784 14.99 -87.63 33.64
C ILE A 784 15.38 -89.10 33.60
N GLU A 785 16.52 -89.40 32.98
CA GLU A 785 17.13 -90.72 32.94
C GLU A 785 18.48 -90.73 33.64
N TYR A 786 18.76 -91.81 34.36
CA TYR A 786 20.00 -92.03 35.09
C TYR A 786 20.74 -93.20 34.45
N LEU A 787 21.95 -92.97 33.94
CA LEU A 787 22.77 -94.04 33.34
C LEU A 787 24.03 -94.29 34.18
N ASP A 788 24.37 -95.56 34.36
CA ASP A 788 25.63 -95.96 34.97
C ASP A 788 26.80 -95.57 34.05
N GLN A 789 27.84 -94.98 34.65
CA GLN A 789 28.97 -94.40 33.96
C GLN A 789 29.77 -95.42 33.16
N VAL A 790 29.84 -96.68 33.63
CA VAL A 790 30.67 -97.75 33.06
C VAL A 790 29.92 -98.51 31.98
N ASN A 791 28.75 -99.04 32.30
CA ASN A 791 28.04 -99.98 31.41
C ASN A 791 26.93 -99.31 30.57
N LYS A 792 26.63 -98.03 30.81
CA LYS A 792 25.56 -97.24 30.16
C LYS A 792 24.15 -97.82 30.28
N GLN A 793 23.93 -98.79 31.18
CA GLN A 793 22.60 -99.25 31.51
C GLN A 793 21.90 -98.26 32.43
N ALA A 794 20.57 -98.25 32.39
CA ALA A 794 19.76 -97.41 33.26
C ALA A 794 19.93 -97.84 34.73
N ILE A 795 20.18 -96.89 35.61
CA ILE A 795 20.13 -97.09 37.05
C ILE A 795 18.66 -97.07 37.44
N THR A 796 18.10 -98.23 37.78
CA THR A 796 16.72 -98.38 38.22
C THR A 796 16.54 -97.81 39.63
N THR A 797 16.04 -96.58 39.71
CA THR A 797 15.43 -96.02 40.93
C THR A 797 13.99 -96.51 41.08
N SER A 798 13.39 -96.36 42.26
CA SER A 798 12.01 -96.80 42.53
C SER A 798 10.94 -96.05 41.73
N GLU A 799 11.29 -94.89 41.15
CA GLU A 799 10.41 -94.09 40.30
C GLU A 799 11.27 -93.26 39.31
N PRO A 800 10.84 -93.06 38.05
CA PRO A 800 11.53 -92.16 37.11
C PRO A 800 11.17 -90.70 37.42
N ALA A 801 12.16 -89.83 37.61
CA ALA A 801 11.87 -88.42 37.84
C ALA A 801 11.43 -87.71 36.55
N SER A 802 10.52 -86.75 36.71
CA SER A 802 10.11 -85.81 35.66
C SER A 802 10.09 -84.40 36.23
N GLY A 803 10.14 -83.40 35.35
CA GLY A 803 10.16 -82.00 35.73
C GLY A 803 9.45 -81.12 34.71
N GLU A 804 9.06 -79.93 35.16
CA GLU A 804 8.48 -78.88 34.33
C GLU A 804 9.27 -77.58 34.58
N GLY A 805 9.58 -76.85 33.51
CA GLY A 805 10.35 -75.61 33.58
C GLY A 805 10.17 -74.75 32.33
N LYS A 806 10.82 -73.60 32.28
CA LYS A 806 10.87 -72.74 31.09
C LYS A 806 12.19 -72.96 30.36
N ALA A 807 12.18 -72.76 29.04
CA ALA A 807 13.39 -72.81 28.24
C ALA A 807 14.41 -71.78 28.75
N GLY A 808 15.60 -72.24 29.13
CA GLY A 808 16.66 -71.45 29.77
C GLY A 808 16.87 -71.75 31.26
N ASP A 809 15.94 -72.45 31.93
CA ASP A 809 16.08 -72.78 33.36
C ASP A 809 17.19 -73.83 33.60
N PRO A 810 17.99 -73.71 34.68
CA PRO A 810 18.98 -74.71 35.05
C PRO A 810 18.34 -75.90 35.78
N VAL A 811 18.64 -77.12 35.35
CA VAL A 811 18.20 -78.38 35.96
C VAL A 811 19.42 -79.10 36.54
N SER A 812 19.42 -79.31 37.86
CA SER A 812 20.48 -80.01 38.59
C SER A 812 20.20 -81.50 38.73
N ALA A 813 21.25 -82.31 38.69
CA ALA A 813 21.14 -83.76 38.86
C ALA A 813 20.67 -84.15 40.26
N PRO A 814 19.66 -85.04 40.40
CA PRO A 814 19.23 -85.59 41.69
C PRO A 814 20.35 -86.35 42.43
N ASN A 815 20.25 -86.46 43.75
CA ASN A 815 21.10 -87.38 44.51
C ASN A 815 20.56 -88.82 44.40
N ILE A 816 21.43 -89.81 44.17
CA ILE A 816 21.07 -91.22 44.08
C ILE A 816 21.97 -92.00 45.04
N ASP A 817 21.37 -92.70 46.00
CA ASP A 817 22.12 -93.42 47.03
C ASP A 817 22.97 -94.56 46.46
N GLY A 818 24.18 -94.71 47.00
CA GLY A 818 25.19 -95.63 46.46
C GLY A 818 25.85 -95.16 45.16
N TYR A 819 25.50 -93.99 44.63
CA TYR A 819 26.03 -93.43 43.38
C TYR A 819 26.46 -91.96 43.52
N THR A 820 27.32 -91.50 42.61
CA THR A 820 27.84 -90.12 42.57
C THR A 820 27.74 -89.61 41.13
N VAL A 821 27.04 -88.48 40.91
CA VAL A 821 26.89 -87.91 39.56
C VAL A 821 28.22 -87.42 39.00
N THR A 822 28.49 -87.67 37.72
CA THR A 822 29.66 -87.13 37.05
C THR A 822 29.49 -85.62 36.83
N ALA A 823 30.50 -84.83 37.22
CA ALA A 823 30.45 -83.35 37.16
C ALA A 823 30.04 -82.79 35.79
N ALA A 824 30.41 -83.45 34.69
CA ALA A 824 30.04 -83.08 33.32
C ALA A 824 28.52 -83.08 33.03
N THR A 825 27.72 -83.75 33.86
CA THR A 825 26.25 -83.73 33.75
C THR A 825 25.56 -83.13 34.98
N ALA A 826 26.30 -82.71 36.02
CA ALA A 826 25.70 -82.34 37.31
C ALA A 826 24.68 -81.18 37.24
N GLN A 827 24.76 -80.34 36.21
CA GLN A 827 23.80 -79.28 35.90
C GLN A 827 23.67 -79.16 34.37
N GLN A 828 22.45 -78.99 33.87
CA GLN A 828 22.14 -78.81 32.45
C GLN A 828 21.14 -77.67 32.27
N THR A 829 21.14 -76.98 31.12
CA THR A 829 20.17 -75.92 30.82
C THR A 829 19.04 -76.47 29.96
N LEU A 830 17.78 -76.23 30.35
CA LEU A 830 16.61 -76.76 29.65
C LEU A 830 16.40 -76.05 28.31
N ALA A 831 16.54 -76.75 27.18
CA ALA A 831 16.20 -76.24 25.85
C ALA A 831 14.69 -76.37 25.57
N ALA A 832 14.16 -75.53 24.67
CA ALA A 832 12.71 -75.42 24.40
C ALA A 832 12.03 -76.71 23.88
N ASP A 833 12.81 -77.61 23.31
CA ASP A 833 12.43 -78.90 22.74
C ASP A 833 12.87 -80.11 23.60
N THR A 834 13.36 -79.86 24.82
CA THR A 834 13.88 -80.94 25.70
C THR A 834 12.74 -81.81 26.22
N VAL A 835 12.66 -83.05 25.72
CA VAL A 835 11.72 -84.07 26.22
C VAL A 835 12.37 -84.97 27.28
N LYS A 836 13.71 -85.06 27.29
CA LYS A 836 14.48 -85.96 28.15
C LYS A 836 15.84 -85.36 28.52
N ILE A 837 16.21 -85.44 29.80
CA ILE A 837 17.53 -85.08 30.32
C ILE A 837 18.19 -86.35 30.85
N THR A 838 19.43 -86.63 30.45
CA THR A 838 20.18 -87.80 30.92
C THR A 838 21.33 -87.36 31.84
N TYR A 839 21.38 -87.92 33.04
CA TYR A 839 22.45 -87.73 34.02
C TYR A 839 23.25 -89.03 34.17
N ILE A 840 24.58 -88.91 34.30
CA ILE A 840 25.49 -90.06 34.36
C ILE A 840 26.09 -90.19 35.76
N TYR A 841 26.09 -91.39 36.35
CA TYR A 841 26.58 -91.63 37.72
C TYR A 841 27.54 -92.82 37.79
N GLY A 842 28.58 -92.73 38.61
CA GLY A 842 29.39 -93.87 39.05
C GLY A 842 28.93 -94.39 40.43
N SER A 843 29.13 -95.67 40.74
CA SER A 843 28.64 -96.34 41.97
C SER A 843 29.44 -95.99 43.25
N ARG A 844 29.35 -96.83 44.32
CA ARG A 844 30.24 -96.92 45.52
C ARG A 844 30.37 -98.34 46.15
N ILE A 845 31.57 -98.94 46.11
CA ILE A 845 32.11 -99.71 47.24
C ILE A 845 33.21 -98.90 47.91
N PHE A 846 33.06 -98.77 49.20
CA PHE A 846 34.18 -98.58 50.09
C PHE A 846 35.24 -99.68 49.81
N GLY A 847 36.41 -99.29 49.31
CA GLY A 847 37.43 -100.21 48.83
C GLY A 847 38.82 -99.94 49.41
N VAL A 848 39.27 -100.82 50.30
CA VAL A 848 40.65 -100.91 50.80
C VAL A 848 41.07 -102.40 50.76
N GLY A 849 42.12 -102.81 50.04
CA GLY A 849 43.01 -102.05 49.15
C GLY A 849 44.20 -102.89 48.67
N LYS A 850 45.34 -102.21 48.41
CA LYS A 850 46.68 -102.70 48.02
C LYS A 850 46.97 -103.01 46.54
N TYR A 851 48.27 -102.93 46.26
CA TYR A 851 49.04 -103.22 45.03
C TYR A 851 48.81 -102.26 43.85
N PHE A 852 49.51 -101.13 43.77
CA PHE A 852 50.95 -100.87 43.57
C PHE A 852 51.42 -100.89 42.10
N HIS A 853 51.88 -99.71 41.67
CA HIS A 853 53.07 -99.49 40.83
C HIS A 853 53.09 -100.10 39.41
N SER A 854 52.89 -99.23 38.41
CA SER A 854 54.00 -98.86 37.52
C SER A 854 53.71 -97.54 36.79
N LYS A 855 54.77 -96.81 36.45
CA LYS A 855 54.72 -95.54 35.72
C LYS A 855 54.58 -95.82 34.22
N SER A 856 53.62 -95.21 33.54
CA SER A 856 53.81 -94.82 32.15
C SER A 856 52.90 -93.67 31.75
N THR A 857 53.42 -92.77 30.92
CA THR A 857 52.76 -91.57 30.44
C THR A 857 51.67 -91.87 29.42
N ARG A 858 50.46 -91.32 29.64
CA ARG A 858 49.61 -90.58 28.67
C ARG A 858 48.21 -90.40 29.27
N PRO A 859 47.76 -89.16 29.57
CA PRO A 859 46.47 -88.92 30.22
C PRO A 859 45.35 -88.89 29.18
N PHE A 860 45.06 -90.04 28.57
CA PHE A 860 43.98 -90.17 27.61
C PHE A 860 43.00 -91.26 28.01
N LEU A 861 41.77 -90.80 28.21
CA LEU A 861 40.53 -91.55 28.38
C LEU A 861 40.30 -92.30 29.70
N ILE A 862 39.00 -92.27 30.06
CA ILE A 862 38.30 -93.05 31.08
C ILE A 862 38.55 -92.59 32.53
N THR A 863 37.52 -91.93 33.06
CA THR A 863 37.26 -91.85 34.50
C THR A 863 37.32 -93.26 35.06
N LYS A 864 38.32 -93.52 35.88
CA LYS A 864 38.55 -94.86 36.43
C LYS A 864 37.38 -95.23 37.34
N LYS A 865 36.94 -96.48 37.23
CA LYS A 865 36.25 -97.18 38.34
C LYS A 865 36.97 -96.80 39.64
N GLY A 866 36.28 -96.15 40.55
CA GLY A 866 35.07 -96.75 41.03
C GLY A 866 33.70 -96.15 40.62
N ILE A 867 32.71 -96.18 41.49
CA ILE A 867 32.88 -96.39 42.93
C ILE A 867 33.59 -95.20 43.62
#